data_AF-A0A1H3TKS0-F1
#
_entry.id   AF-A0A1H3TKS0-F1
#
_cell.length_a   1.000
_cell.length_b   1.000
_cell.length_c   1.000
_cell.angle_alpha   90.00
_cell.angle_beta   90.00
_cell.angle_gamma   90.00
#
_symmetry.space_group_name_H-M   'P 1'
#
loop_
_entity.id
_entity.type
_entity.pdbx_description
1 polymer ?
#
loop_
_entity_poly.entity_id
_entity_poly.type
_entity_poly.pdbx_seq_one_letter_code
_entity_poly.pdbx_strand_id
1 'polypeptide(L)'
;MNRFARTTIAIAAAGLLATFPSGLAIAAPEVPPTRSDGLAPLISPPGATLVKDHYVVVLKGDPGTDSARQSLTEALDHARDIGVSIDAPYDRVANAYVATLTASQLEQVRADPAVAHVEADRLISAAAAARGAPPRAAEPVYKTGNASATAGFDVDAPAPSWGLDRIDQPALPLDNEYHFEVVNPSANITIYVMDSGINSTHNELSGKVDTGMTNVFDGRGTQDCYGIGTAAASLAAGRTLGVAKGLQDSVRLRSVRVIDCEGRTTLAQILDGYSWIEVRANIHNVKPAVAFTGFRTSASPTLDNATRNLRAAGVHTVVAGVNFGTTGPLATQNNCDLSPQRAGLPLVVGYTGSNDSRITNSGWGPCTTLLSPQLGTKAALHTSNSATIVLSQDDLRTAGAGYVAGVVAMQIHRHPTFTVQQIEGAILNEAKPVVTNTNGTSNRLVHWPYGGNAEPEPEEPEEPEEPEWGPAEAELGRSVSGDFDGDGMTDFALTDDAPACNQGDEFNGQNVVATTRGQGGFKIARGSPPFAATINCAKHLITGDFNGDGTDDVAAIGRSGCTAQCDQGAVMTASTNGNDDSVFYAVDGVTPSDVGFVPNDQSPGDHFFRKAIDERSRFVAGNFNGDEKDDIVMLHQPDVSPCPHPCNAPGDWHVYDGALLTSTGNGKFTDSWIEFPQPFAYWSEDRANPTGKNNITVAAEDFDGDGYDDIVLTGGYGWHTQPVAFSNGNGTFSVSNANLPGFASLAQQPGQNGIKTKVAVGDFNKDGRADIALGGIQSWANVPVALSQGDGTFIQTGWTPSNSGIMLVAAKEKAGFLGGDFDGDGRGDIAQPHAFTRVPVSFSQGDGHFNTVANCVCEADAYPAHPGTSIAASVGHDGRMRVFGVDQAEGVWHTRQVSTGSETVAPWTPGGSNQRTVASQANADGTVALFAADVSGKLFNVQHHDPTSNTQSWTPMATPEDGRVTSVAVARNADGRLQLFAATTHSTSTKAGVWTRRETSAGSGTWSDWVRIGSTVYHKGRTVAAETNADGRIELFVLNNGKQLHHLWQVAPGSEAWSDWTLMPHALTSIAVARNSDGRLEIFGTNDKTELWQRWQTSPGSATWSGWALMGKNARSVAAETNADGRIELFSVTQYGTGWHRWQKPTGGWSNYKSLGNPHLRP
;
A
#
# COMPACT_ATOMS: atom_id res chain seq x y z
N MET A 1 19.98 63.48 8.53
CA MET A 1 21.31 63.67 7.92
C MET A 1 21.44 62.66 6.80
N ASN A 2 21.42 63.14 5.55
CA ASN A 2 22.50 62.98 4.56
C ASN A 2 22.77 61.53 4.13
N ARG A 3 22.23 61.06 2.97
CA ARG A 3 22.65 61.33 1.55
C ARG A 3 23.82 60.41 1.15
N PHE A 4 23.98 59.86 -0.05
CA PHE A 4 23.41 60.07 -1.42
C PHE A 4 23.10 58.68 -2.06
N ALA A 5 22.07 58.45 -2.91
CA ALA A 5 21.78 58.96 -4.28
C ALA A 5 22.69 58.32 -5.37
N ARG A 6 22.34 58.13 -6.66
CA ARG A 6 21.09 58.32 -7.46
C ARG A 6 21.38 57.92 -8.94
N THR A 7 20.35 57.51 -9.70
CA THR A 7 20.06 57.93 -11.11
C THR A 7 20.94 57.49 -12.31
N THR A 8 20.48 57.34 -13.59
CA THR A 8 19.18 57.01 -14.28
C THR A 8 19.39 57.06 -15.84
N ILE A 9 18.79 56.13 -16.64
CA ILE A 9 18.35 56.25 -18.08
C ILE A 9 19.29 55.99 -19.32
N ALA A 10 18.67 55.34 -20.34
CA ALA A 10 18.83 55.39 -21.83
C ALA A 10 19.97 54.68 -22.61
N ILE A 11 19.80 54.27 -23.90
CA ILE A 11 18.66 53.96 -24.83
C ILE A 11 19.26 53.26 -26.08
N ALA A 12 18.51 52.34 -26.73
CA ALA A 12 18.42 52.05 -28.19
C ALA A 12 18.45 50.53 -28.53
N ALA A 13 17.78 49.98 -29.54
CA ALA A 13 16.44 50.13 -30.14
C ALA A 13 16.44 49.51 -31.57
N ALA A 14 15.96 48.27 -31.71
CA ALA A 14 15.36 47.65 -32.92
C ALA A 14 15.08 46.16 -32.61
N GLY A 15 13.99 45.51 -32.98
CA GLY A 15 12.79 45.99 -33.68
C GLY A 15 12.34 45.02 -34.77
N LEU A 16 11.51 44.02 -34.45
CA LEU A 16 10.58 43.41 -35.42
C LEU A 16 9.37 42.78 -34.70
N LEU A 17 8.17 43.02 -35.22
CA LEU A 17 6.91 42.45 -34.73
C LEU A 17 6.54 41.20 -35.54
N ALA A 18 5.98 40.20 -34.86
CA ALA A 18 5.01 39.26 -35.46
C ALA A 18 3.93 38.94 -34.41
N THR A 19 2.67 39.26 -34.73
CA THR A 19 1.52 39.14 -33.84
C THR A 19 0.76 37.84 -34.08
N PHE A 20 0.40 37.11 -33.03
CA PHE A 20 -0.72 36.17 -33.03
C PHE A 20 -1.61 36.38 -31.78
N PRO A 21 -2.92 36.13 -31.86
CA PRO A 21 -3.90 36.80 -30.99
C PRO A 21 -4.10 36.10 -29.64
N SER A 22 -4.08 36.89 -28.56
CA SER A 22 -4.68 36.50 -27.29
C SER A 22 -6.21 36.48 -27.44
N GLY A 23 -6.83 35.29 -27.41
CA GLY A 23 -8.27 35.20 -27.57
C GLY A 23 -8.86 33.82 -27.47
N LEU A 24 -9.05 33.32 -26.23
CA LEU A 24 -10.23 32.59 -25.76
C LEU A 24 -10.01 32.14 -24.30
N ALA A 25 -10.02 33.12 -23.38
CA ALA A 25 -10.34 32.81 -22.00
C ALA A 25 -11.82 32.42 -21.96
N ILE A 26 -12.14 31.15 -21.70
CA ILE A 26 -13.51 30.72 -21.45
C ILE A 26 -13.91 31.33 -20.11
N ALA A 27 -14.73 32.38 -20.15
CA ALA A 27 -15.26 33.00 -18.95
C ALA A 27 -16.08 31.98 -18.16
N ALA A 28 -15.80 31.86 -16.86
CA ALA A 28 -16.71 31.19 -15.96
C ALA A 28 -18.10 31.86 -16.04
N PRO A 29 -19.21 31.09 -15.99
CA PRO A 29 -20.54 31.68 -16.05
C PRO A 29 -20.75 32.65 -14.89
N GLU A 30 -21.00 33.92 -15.20
CA GLU A 30 -21.23 34.96 -14.19
C GLU A 30 -22.45 34.61 -13.32
N VAL A 31 -22.21 34.36 -12.04
CA VAL A 31 -23.27 34.29 -11.03
C VAL A 31 -23.84 35.70 -10.89
N PRO A 32 -25.17 35.91 -11.01
CA PRO A 32 -25.76 37.24 -10.92
C PRO A 32 -25.49 37.85 -9.54
N PRO A 33 -25.16 39.15 -9.45
CA PRO A 33 -24.74 39.78 -8.20
C PRO A 33 -25.91 39.87 -7.22
N THR A 34 -25.91 38.98 -6.23
CA THR A 34 -26.77 39.08 -5.04
C THR A 34 -26.10 39.96 -3.99
N ARG A 35 -26.93 40.59 -3.13
CA ARG A 35 -26.51 41.62 -2.16
C ARG A 35 -25.30 41.18 -1.31
N SER A 36 -24.42 42.14 -1.03
CA SER A 36 -23.24 41.96 -0.20
C SER A 36 -23.60 41.95 1.29
N ASP A 37 -24.24 40.86 1.73
CA ASP A 37 -24.63 40.64 3.14
C ASP A 37 -23.41 40.27 4.02
N GLY A 38 -22.26 40.01 3.41
CA GLY A 38 -21.06 39.47 4.05
C GLY A 38 -21.07 37.94 4.24
N LEU A 39 -22.19 37.29 3.92
CA LEU A 39 -22.40 35.84 4.08
C LEU A 39 -21.99 35.05 2.83
N ALA A 40 -21.44 33.85 3.03
CA ALA A 40 -21.16 32.88 1.98
C ALA A 40 -22.43 32.52 1.17
N PRO A 41 -22.32 32.15 -0.12
CA PRO A 41 -23.48 31.80 -0.96
C PRO A 41 -24.27 30.60 -0.41
N LEU A 42 -25.59 30.65 -0.58
CA LEU A 42 -26.49 29.51 -0.35
C LEU A 42 -27.02 28.99 -1.70
N ILE A 43 -26.66 27.76 -2.05
CA ILE A 43 -27.09 27.09 -3.27
C ILE A 43 -28.33 26.25 -2.97
N SER A 44 -29.49 26.75 -3.43
CA SER A 44 -30.79 26.06 -3.35
C SER A 44 -31.39 25.96 -4.75
N PRO A 45 -31.27 24.79 -5.44
CA PRO A 45 -31.68 24.65 -6.84
C PRO A 45 -33.19 24.86 -7.04
N PRO A 46 -33.63 25.72 -7.99
CA PRO A 46 -35.05 25.91 -8.27
C PRO A 46 -35.74 24.60 -8.67
N GLY A 47 -36.87 24.30 -8.02
CA GLY A 47 -37.68 23.10 -8.30
C GLY A 47 -37.13 21.78 -7.75
N ALA A 48 -36.01 21.78 -7.02
CA ALA A 48 -35.56 20.60 -6.30
C ALA A 48 -36.42 20.33 -5.05
N THR A 49 -36.65 19.05 -4.74
CA THR A 49 -37.24 18.66 -3.45
C THR A 49 -36.12 18.63 -2.41
N LEU A 50 -36.03 19.68 -1.58
CA LEU A 50 -34.97 19.80 -0.57
C LEU A 50 -35.24 18.86 0.62
N VAL A 51 -34.16 18.33 1.20
CA VAL A 51 -34.20 17.71 2.53
C VAL A 51 -34.30 18.85 3.54
N LYS A 52 -35.31 18.81 4.40
CA LYS A 52 -35.62 19.95 5.28
C LYS A 52 -34.49 20.20 6.28
N ASP A 53 -34.09 21.47 6.39
CA ASP A 53 -33.10 21.97 7.36
C ASP A 53 -31.71 21.29 7.23
N HIS A 54 -31.41 20.64 6.08
CA HIS A 54 -30.22 19.80 5.88
C HIS A 54 -29.33 20.32 4.76
N TYR A 55 -28.02 20.40 5.01
CA TYR A 55 -27.08 21.16 4.18
C TYR A 55 -25.70 20.51 4.10
N VAL A 56 -25.06 20.64 2.93
CA VAL A 56 -23.61 20.44 2.75
C VAL A 56 -22.93 21.80 2.88
N VAL A 57 -22.08 21.96 3.90
CA VAL A 57 -21.25 23.14 4.13
C VAL A 57 -19.89 22.88 3.50
N VAL A 58 -19.53 23.64 2.46
CA VAL A 58 -18.26 23.48 1.75
C VAL A 58 -17.31 24.60 2.13
N LEU A 59 -16.08 24.24 2.43
CA LEU A 59 -15.01 25.12 2.89
C LEU A 59 -14.05 25.46 1.75
N LYS A 60 -13.22 26.48 1.97
CA LYS A 60 -12.16 26.91 1.06
C LYS A 60 -10.94 25.98 1.13
N GLY A 61 -10.13 25.98 0.07
CA GLY A 61 -8.89 25.20 -0.01
C GLY A 61 -9.09 23.78 -0.54
N ASP A 62 -8.01 23.22 -1.08
CA ASP A 62 -8.03 21.95 -1.80
C ASP A 62 -8.07 20.76 -0.83
N PRO A 63 -9.02 19.81 -1.00
CA PRO A 63 -9.13 18.63 -0.16
C PRO A 63 -7.84 17.79 -0.15
N GLY A 64 -7.58 17.09 0.95
CA GLY A 64 -6.41 16.26 1.14
C GLY A 64 -5.14 17.02 1.57
N THR A 65 -5.16 18.35 1.58
CA THR A 65 -4.07 19.19 2.10
C THR A 65 -4.19 19.42 3.61
N ASP A 66 -3.09 19.64 4.31
CA ASP A 66 -3.12 19.88 5.76
C ASP A 66 -3.79 21.21 6.13
N SER A 67 -3.64 22.23 5.29
CA SER A 67 -4.36 23.51 5.44
C SER A 67 -5.87 23.33 5.34
N ALA A 68 -6.36 22.48 4.42
CA ALA A 68 -7.77 22.14 4.32
C ALA A 68 -8.26 21.34 5.54
N ARG A 69 -7.48 20.34 6.02
CA ARG A 69 -7.80 19.58 7.25
C ARG A 69 -7.87 20.45 8.49
N GLN A 70 -6.96 21.42 8.61
CA GLN A 70 -6.99 22.40 9.69
C GLN A 70 -8.26 23.27 9.59
N SER A 71 -8.53 23.86 8.43
CA SER A 71 -9.72 24.67 8.17
C SER A 71 -11.02 23.91 8.45
N LEU A 72 -11.06 22.61 8.12
CA LEU A 72 -12.18 21.72 8.44
C LEU A 72 -12.33 21.49 9.93
N THR A 73 -11.22 21.27 10.65
CA THR A 73 -11.24 21.09 12.11
C THR A 73 -11.78 22.34 12.80
N GLU A 74 -11.29 23.52 12.40
CA GLU A 74 -11.73 24.82 12.93
C GLU A 74 -13.22 25.08 12.65
N ALA A 75 -13.69 24.85 11.42
CA ALA A 75 -15.10 25.00 11.06
C ALA A 75 -16.03 24.00 11.77
N LEU A 76 -15.57 22.76 11.98
CA LEU A 76 -16.30 21.74 12.74
C LEU A 76 -16.43 22.10 14.23
N ASP A 77 -15.41 22.75 14.80
CA ASP A 77 -15.44 23.22 16.20
C ASP A 77 -16.32 24.48 16.35
N HIS A 78 -16.21 25.47 15.44
CA HIS A 78 -17.14 26.60 15.41
C HIS A 78 -18.60 26.14 15.27
N ALA A 79 -18.90 25.18 14.38
CA ALA A 79 -20.23 24.60 14.25
C ALA A 79 -20.73 23.93 15.55
N ARG A 80 -19.85 23.23 16.29
CA ARG A 80 -20.20 22.64 17.60
C ARG A 80 -20.52 23.70 18.64
N ASP A 81 -19.77 24.80 18.67
CA ASP A 81 -19.97 25.90 19.63
C ASP A 81 -21.32 26.62 19.43
N ILE A 82 -21.79 26.75 18.19
CA ILE A 82 -23.14 27.26 17.88
C ILE A 82 -24.24 26.18 17.90
N GLY A 83 -23.94 24.98 18.43
CA GLY A 83 -24.89 23.91 18.68
C GLY A 83 -25.43 23.19 17.43
N VAL A 84 -24.67 23.15 16.34
CA VAL A 84 -25.07 22.45 15.10
C VAL A 84 -24.99 20.93 15.25
N SER A 85 -25.99 20.22 14.70
CA SER A 85 -25.92 18.78 14.52
C SER A 85 -25.14 18.46 13.25
N ILE A 86 -23.91 17.98 13.40
CA ILE A 86 -23.03 17.57 12.30
C ILE A 86 -23.20 16.07 12.09
N ASP A 87 -23.46 15.67 10.85
CA ASP A 87 -23.74 14.28 10.49
C ASP A 87 -22.46 13.57 10.00
N ALA A 88 -21.71 14.20 9.10
CA ALA A 88 -20.47 13.65 8.53
C ALA A 88 -19.49 14.75 8.04
N PRO A 89 -18.19 14.67 8.36
CA PRO A 89 -17.14 15.46 7.73
C PRO A 89 -16.52 14.75 6.50
N TYR A 90 -15.98 15.54 5.58
CA TYR A 90 -15.24 15.11 4.39
C TYR A 90 -13.96 15.95 4.26
N ASP A 91 -12.81 15.29 4.13
CA ASP A 91 -11.51 15.96 3.95
C ASP A 91 -10.81 15.61 2.63
N ARG A 92 -11.32 14.64 1.84
CA ARG A 92 -10.65 14.09 0.64
C ARG A 92 -11.39 14.28 -0.67
N VAL A 93 -12.65 13.86 -0.76
CA VAL A 93 -13.47 14.10 -1.97
C VAL A 93 -14.04 15.51 -2.00
N ALA A 94 -14.26 16.12 -0.83
CA ALA A 94 -14.58 17.52 -0.65
C ALA A 94 -13.89 18.01 0.63
N ASN A 95 -13.74 19.33 0.80
CA ASN A 95 -13.39 19.95 2.07
C ASN A 95 -14.69 20.50 2.65
N ALA A 96 -15.44 19.67 3.37
CA ALA A 96 -16.84 19.92 3.65
C ALA A 96 -17.36 19.16 4.87
N TYR A 97 -18.53 19.55 5.37
CA TYR A 97 -19.30 18.72 6.29
C TYR A 97 -20.80 18.81 6.00
N VAL A 98 -21.53 17.74 6.32
CA VAL A 98 -23.00 17.70 6.25
C VAL A 98 -23.56 17.96 7.65
N ALA A 99 -24.60 18.78 7.72
CA ALA A 99 -25.23 19.18 8.98
C ALA A 99 -26.72 19.49 8.83
N THR A 100 -27.44 19.30 9.94
CA THR A 100 -28.78 19.85 10.13
C THR A 100 -28.68 21.24 10.79
N LEU A 101 -29.17 22.28 10.11
CA LEU A 101 -29.05 23.69 10.49
C LEU A 101 -30.42 24.34 10.63
N THR A 102 -30.70 24.94 11.79
CA THR A 102 -31.81 25.91 11.88
C THR A 102 -31.49 27.17 11.06
N ALA A 103 -32.51 27.97 10.70
CA ALA A 103 -32.31 29.19 9.91
C ALA A 103 -31.25 30.15 10.52
N SER A 104 -31.20 30.29 11.84
CA SER A 104 -30.20 31.13 12.52
C SER A 104 -28.79 30.50 12.53
N GLN A 105 -28.69 29.17 12.61
CA GLN A 105 -27.40 28.48 12.50
C GLN A 105 -26.88 28.51 11.06
N LEU A 106 -27.77 28.43 10.06
CA LEU A 106 -27.41 28.58 8.65
C LEU A 106 -26.80 29.96 8.36
N GLU A 107 -27.33 31.03 8.95
CA GLU A 107 -26.72 32.37 8.85
C GLU A 107 -25.35 32.43 9.55
N GLN A 108 -25.21 31.84 10.75
CA GLN A 108 -23.94 31.82 11.49
C GLN A 108 -22.86 31.01 10.77
N VAL A 109 -23.18 29.82 10.25
CA VAL A 109 -22.28 29.02 9.42
C VAL A 109 -21.90 29.78 8.15
N ARG A 110 -22.85 30.45 7.48
CA ARG A 110 -22.54 31.27 6.31
C ARG A 110 -21.73 32.53 6.62
N ALA A 111 -21.65 32.97 7.88
CA ALA A 111 -20.80 34.07 8.31
C ALA A 111 -19.34 33.65 8.57
N ASP A 112 -19.06 32.35 8.63
CA ASP A 112 -17.73 31.80 8.84
C ASP A 112 -16.81 32.10 7.63
N PRO A 113 -15.64 32.76 7.82
CA PRO A 113 -14.74 33.08 6.74
C PRO A 113 -14.10 31.86 6.06
N ALA A 114 -14.09 30.67 6.67
CA ALA A 114 -13.60 29.44 6.06
C ALA A 114 -14.61 28.84 5.05
N VAL A 115 -15.89 29.16 5.17
CA VAL A 115 -16.95 28.63 4.28
C VAL A 115 -16.84 29.25 2.88
N ALA A 116 -16.79 28.39 1.87
CA ALA A 116 -16.83 28.75 0.45
C ALA A 116 -18.28 28.94 -0.01
N HIS A 117 -19.15 27.97 0.28
CA HIS A 117 -20.60 28.03 0.05
C HIS A 117 -21.32 26.98 0.91
N VAL A 118 -22.63 27.14 1.05
CA VAL A 118 -23.52 26.12 1.62
C VAL A 118 -24.48 25.66 0.54
N GLU A 119 -24.67 24.36 0.36
CA GLU A 119 -25.58 23.76 -0.61
C GLU A 119 -26.67 22.98 0.12
N ALA A 120 -27.95 23.25 -0.18
CA ALA A 120 -29.06 22.51 0.44
C ALA A 120 -29.09 21.07 -0.06
N ASP A 121 -29.17 20.09 0.87
CA ASP A 121 -29.37 18.71 0.47
C ASP A 121 -30.76 18.54 -0.14
N ARG A 122 -30.88 17.57 -1.04
CA ARG A 122 -32.00 17.40 -1.96
C ARG A 122 -32.21 15.94 -2.28
N LEU A 123 -33.48 15.57 -2.40
CA LEU A 123 -33.88 14.27 -2.90
C LEU A 123 -33.52 14.20 -4.39
N ILE A 124 -32.59 13.31 -4.71
CA ILE A 124 -32.15 12.97 -6.05
C ILE A 124 -32.82 11.65 -6.41
N SER A 125 -33.19 11.47 -7.68
CA SER A 125 -33.79 10.20 -8.12
C SER A 125 -33.16 9.67 -9.40
N ALA A 126 -32.88 8.38 -9.39
CA ALA A 126 -32.45 7.58 -10.52
C ALA A 126 -33.58 7.31 -11.54
N ALA A 127 -34.82 7.71 -11.25
CA ALA A 127 -35.89 7.79 -12.24
C ALA A 127 -36.96 8.80 -11.81
N ALA A 128 -37.30 9.76 -12.67
CA ALA A 128 -38.44 10.64 -12.42
C ALA A 128 -39.72 9.80 -12.27
N ALA A 129 -40.38 9.88 -11.12
CA ALA A 129 -41.46 8.98 -10.74
C ALA A 129 -42.69 9.10 -11.66
N ALA A 130 -42.80 8.17 -12.62
CA ALA A 130 -44.10 7.77 -13.15
C ALA A 130 -44.87 7.08 -12.01
N ARG A 131 -45.85 7.79 -11.42
CA ARG A 131 -46.63 7.27 -10.30
C ARG A 131 -47.41 6.03 -10.74
N GLY A 132 -47.05 4.86 -10.21
CA GLY A 132 -47.91 3.68 -10.18
C GLY A 132 -47.61 2.56 -11.20
N ALA A 133 -46.43 1.95 -11.11
CA ALA A 133 -46.27 0.48 -11.09
C ALA A 133 -44.80 0.10 -10.82
N PRO A 134 -44.50 -0.94 -10.02
CA PRO A 134 -43.23 -1.66 -10.20
C PRO A 134 -43.18 -2.26 -11.62
N PRO A 135 -42.00 -2.40 -12.25
CA PRO A 135 -41.89 -3.00 -13.58
C PRO A 135 -42.54 -4.38 -13.57
N ARG A 136 -43.63 -4.50 -14.32
CA ARG A 136 -44.45 -5.71 -14.35
C ARG A 136 -43.60 -6.80 -15.01
N ALA A 137 -43.37 -7.91 -14.31
CA ALA A 137 -42.81 -9.10 -14.93
C ALA A 137 -43.71 -9.45 -16.13
N ALA A 138 -43.19 -9.25 -17.34
CA ALA A 138 -43.91 -9.60 -18.55
C ALA A 138 -43.94 -11.13 -18.64
N GLU A 139 -45.14 -11.69 -18.74
CA GLU A 139 -45.38 -13.11 -19.04
C GLU A 139 -44.51 -13.55 -20.24
N PRO A 140 -43.98 -14.79 -20.25
CA PRO A 140 -43.03 -15.24 -21.26
C PRO A 140 -43.70 -15.39 -22.63
N VAL A 141 -43.61 -14.34 -23.46
CA VAL A 141 -44.01 -14.39 -24.88
C VAL A 141 -42.95 -15.17 -25.66
N TYR A 142 -43.05 -16.49 -25.63
CA TYR A 142 -42.37 -17.36 -26.58
C TYR A 142 -42.81 -17.00 -28.00
N LYS A 143 -41.87 -16.50 -28.82
CA LYS A 143 -41.94 -16.61 -30.28
C LYS A 143 -40.91 -17.62 -30.74
N THR A 144 -41.37 -18.86 -30.91
CA THR A 144 -40.60 -19.95 -31.50
C THR A 144 -40.38 -19.70 -32.99
N GLY A 145 -39.12 -19.63 -33.41
CA GLY A 145 -38.69 -19.79 -34.80
C GLY A 145 -37.77 -21.01 -34.90
N ASN A 146 -38.09 -21.97 -35.77
CA ASN A 146 -37.42 -23.27 -35.81
C ASN A 146 -36.12 -23.29 -36.64
N ALA A 147 -35.06 -23.86 -36.07
CA ALA A 147 -34.07 -24.72 -36.73
C ALA A 147 -33.32 -25.50 -35.61
N SER A 148 -33.79 -26.67 -35.19
CA SER A 148 -33.51 -28.00 -35.75
C SER A 148 -32.01 -28.36 -35.74
N ALA A 149 -31.59 -29.11 -34.72
CA ALA A 149 -30.23 -29.64 -34.55
C ALA A 149 -30.01 -30.99 -35.25
N THR A 150 -28.75 -31.34 -35.54
CA THR A 150 -28.10 -32.61 -35.09
C THR A 150 -26.62 -32.73 -35.48
N ALA A 151 -25.79 -32.98 -34.46
CA ALA A 151 -24.62 -33.88 -34.42
C ALA A 151 -23.31 -33.55 -35.18
N GLY A 152 -22.32 -33.11 -34.39
CA GLY A 152 -20.86 -33.14 -34.63
C GLY A 152 -20.18 -32.52 -33.40
N PHE A 153 -19.07 -33.06 -32.89
CA PHE A 153 -18.37 -32.43 -31.75
C PHE A 153 -17.58 -31.21 -32.26
N ASP A 154 -18.16 -30.02 -32.14
CA ASP A 154 -17.54 -28.76 -32.55
C ASP A 154 -18.07 -27.59 -31.70
N VAL A 155 -17.48 -26.40 -31.90
CA VAL A 155 -17.72 -25.16 -31.12
C VAL A 155 -19.19 -24.73 -31.03
N ASP A 156 -19.68 -24.43 -29.81
CA ASP A 156 -20.99 -23.80 -29.58
C ASP A 156 -21.07 -23.13 -28.19
N ALA A 157 -20.64 -21.86 -28.11
CA ALA A 157 -21.11 -20.96 -27.05
C ALA A 157 -22.41 -20.28 -27.54
N PRO A 158 -23.40 -20.00 -26.66
CA PRO A 158 -24.58 -19.27 -27.10
C PRO A 158 -24.17 -17.88 -27.62
N ALA A 159 -24.71 -17.51 -28.78
CA ALA A 159 -24.39 -16.25 -29.44
C ALA A 159 -24.40 -15.06 -28.46
N PRO A 160 -23.40 -14.16 -28.52
CA PRO A 160 -23.26 -13.04 -27.62
C PRO A 160 -24.46 -12.09 -27.70
N SER A 161 -24.59 -11.19 -26.71
CA SER A 161 -25.54 -10.09 -26.86
C SER A 161 -25.09 -9.22 -28.03
N TRP A 162 -26.04 -8.71 -28.83
CA TRP A 162 -25.74 -7.80 -29.94
C TRP A 162 -24.90 -6.58 -29.50
N GLY A 163 -24.94 -6.21 -28.22
CA GLY A 163 -24.16 -5.10 -27.68
C GLY A 163 -22.70 -5.45 -27.41
N LEU A 164 -22.36 -6.73 -27.17
CA LEU A 164 -20.97 -7.20 -27.14
C LEU A 164 -20.39 -7.23 -28.56
N ASP A 165 -21.02 -7.99 -29.44
CA ASP A 165 -20.84 -8.08 -30.91
C ASP A 165 -20.72 -6.68 -31.57
N ARG A 166 -21.59 -5.72 -31.20
CA ARG A 166 -21.47 -4.34 -31.70
C ARG A 166 -20.22 -3.61 -31.20
N ILE A 167 -19.70 -3.90 -30.00
CA ILE A 167 -18.54 -3.16 -29.49
C ILE A 167 -17.20 -3.67 -30.00
N ASP A 168 -17.02 -4.93 -30.40
CA ASP A 168 -15.72 -5.40 -30.92
C ASP A 168 -15.51 -5.20 -32.44
N GLN A 169 -16.58 -5.04 -33.23
CA GLN A 169 -16.44 -4.81 -34.68
C GLN A 169 -16.52 -3.32 -35.12
N PRO A 170 -15.86 -2.91 -36.23
CA PRO A 170 -15.84 -1.52 -36.70
C PRO A 170 -17.19 -1.03 -37.27
N ALA A 171 -17.89 -1.82 -38.09
CA ALA A 171 -19.08 -1.40 -38.82
C ALA A 171 -20.11 -2.54 -38.95
N LEU A 172 -21.39 -2.18 -39.10
CA LEU A 172 -22.48 -3.13 -39.40
C LEU A 172 -22.35 -3.73 -40.82
N PRO A 173 -22.89 -4.93 -41.12
CA PRO A 173 -23.74 -5.78 -40.26
C PRO A 173 -22.97 -6.55 -39.19
N LEU A 174 -23.68 -6.97 -38.14
CA LEU A 174 -23.14 -7.80 -37.05
C LEU A 174 -22.76 -9.21 -37.54
N ASP A 175 -21.67 -9.78 -37.00
CA ASP A 175 -21.22 -11.13 -37.32
C ASP A 175 -21.74 -12.20 -36.34
N ASN A 176 -22.26 -11.78 -35.17
CA ASN A 176 -22.71 -12.64 -34.06
C ASN A 176 -21.57 -13.32 -33.30
N GLU A 177 -20.36 -12.79 -33.35
CA GLU A 177 -19.23 -13.20 -32.54
C GLU A 177 -18.92 -12.14 -31.48
N TYR A 178 -18.04 -12.47 -30.53
CA TYR A 178 -17.46 -11.48 -29.61
C TYR A 178 -16.12 -12.01 -29.15
N HIS A 179 -15.08 -11.31 -29.54
CA HIS A 179 -13.72 -11.77 -29.39
C HIS A 179 -13.12 -11.31 -28.06
N PHE A 180 -12.61 -12.26 -27.26
CA PHE A 180 -12.00 -11.98 -25.96
C PHE A 180 -10.93 -13.02 -25.63
N GLU A 181 -9.88 -12.57 -24.96
CA GLU A 181 -8.80 -13.42 -24.50
C GLU A 181 -9.10 -13.96 -23.09
N VAL A 182 -8.72 -15.22 -22.83
CA VAL A 182 -8.68 -15.79 -21.48
C VAL A 182 -7.23 -15.77 -21.03
N VAL A 183 -6.92 -14.87 -20.10
CA VAL A 183 -5.55 -14.49 -19.72
C VAL A 183 -5.43 -14.48 -18.20
N ASN A 184 -4.27 -14.88 -17.68
CA ASN A 184 -3.93 -14.74 -16.26
C ASN A 184 -3.56 -13.26 -16.02
N PRO A 185 -4.39 -12.46 -15.33
CA PRO A 185 -4.21 -11.00 -15.38
C PRO A 185 -3.11 -10.48 -14.46
N SER A 186 -2.42 -9.45 -14.93
CA SER A 186 -1.34 -8.74 -14.23
C SER A 186 -1.79 -7.88 -13.04
N ALA A 187 -3.10 -7.59 -12.90
CA ALA A 187 -3.63 -6.74 -11.84
C ALA A 187 -5.06 -7.11 -11.43
N ASN A 188 -5.39 -6.94 -10.14
CA ASN A 188 -6.75 -7.09 -9.61
C ASN A 188 -7.54 -5.76 -9.74
N ILE A 189 -8.40 -5.68 -10.76
CA ILE A 189 -9.17 -4.48 -11.10
C ILE A 189 -10.48 -4.47 -10.30
N THR A 190 -10.76 -3.37 -9.60
CA THR A 190 -12.00 -3.22 -8.82
C THR A 190 -12.98 -2.27 -9.50
N ILE A 191 -14.20 -2.75 -9.75
CA ILE A 191 -15.32 -1.95 -10.27
C ILE A 191 -16.32 -1.68 -9.14
N TYR A 192 -16.35 -0.44 -8.67
CA TYR A 192 -17.32 0.09 -7.72
C TYR A 192 -18.61 0.45 -8.46
N VAL A 193 -19.71 -0.23 -8.11
CA VAL A 193 -21.05 0.00 -8.68
C VAL A 193 -21.83 0.85 -7.70
N MET A 194 -21.86 2.16 -7.93
CA MET A 194 -22.50 3.12 -7.05
C MET A 194 -23.94 3.40 -7.48
N ASP A 195 -24.84 2.60 -6.89
CA ASP A 195 -26.23 2.49 -7.34
C ASP A 195 -27.14 1.92 -6.20
N SER A 196 -28.08 1.04 -6.54
CA SER A 196 -29.14 0.46 -5.72
C SER A 196 -28.78 -0.86 -5.02
N GLY A 197 -27.58 -1.38 -5.29
CA GLY A 197 -27.05 -2.63 -4.74
C GLY A 197 -26.48 -3.54 -5.85
N ILE A 198 -26.04 -4.74 -5.50
CA ILE A 198 -25.78 -5.83 -6.46
C ILE A 198 -26.43 -7.12 -5.94
N ASN A 199 -27.13 -7.88 -6.80
CA ASN A 199 -27.50 -9.26 -6.46
C ASN A 199 -26.27 -10.17 -6.53
N SER A 200 -25.54 -10.29 -5.41
CA SER A 200 -24.30 -11.05 -5.30
C SER A 200 -24.43 -12.55 -5.61
N THR A 201 -25.64 -13.12 -5.50
CA THR A 201 -25.89 -14.54 -5.79
C THR A 201 -26.36 -14.80 -7.23
N HIS A 202 -26.45 -13.77 -8.07
CA HIS A 202 -26.82 -13.94 -9.48
C HIS A 202 -25.76 -14.77 -10.25
N ASN A 203 -26.20 -15.67 -11.13
CA ASN A 203 -25.33 -16.61 -11.86
C ASN A 203 -24.25 -15.91 -12.71
N GLU A 204 -24.54 -14.70 -13.21
CA GLU A 204 -23.55 -13.85 -13.90
C GLU A 204 -22.44 -13.31 -12.99
N LEU A 205 -22.70 -13.13 -11.69
CA LEU A 205 -21.90 -12.30 -10.78
C LEU A 205 -21.32 -13.05 -9.56
N SER A 206 -21.88 -14.22 -9.22
CA SER A 206 -21.51 -14.96 -8.01
C SER A 206 -20.02 -15.32 -7.97
N GLY A 207 -19.35 -15.06 -6.85
CA GLY A 207 -17.90 -15.24 -6.70
C GLY A 207 -17.03 -14.04 -7.15
N LYS A 208 -17.59 -13.07 -7.88
CA LYS A 208 -16.89 -11.82 -8.27
C LYS A 208 -17.21 -10.63 -7.35
N VAL A 209 -18.28 -10.71 -6.55
CA VAL A 209 -18.77 -9.60 -5.72
C VAL A 209 -18.14 -9.63 -4.34
N ASP A 210 -17.29 -8.64 -4.05
CA ASP A 210 -16.65 -8.39 -2.76
C ASP A 210 -17.58 -7.59 -1.80
N THR A 211 -17.21 -7.52 -0.52
CA THR A 211 -17.92 -6.73 0.50
C THR A 211 -18.00 -5.24 0.12
N GLY A 212 -19.24 -4.76 -0.04
CA GLY A 212 -19.57 -3.38 -0.37
C GLY A 212 -19.87 -2.48 0.84
N MET A 213 -20.59 -1.38 0.60
CA MET A 213 -21.20 -0.53 1.63
C MET A 213 -22.66 -0.21 1.31
N THR A 214 -23.42 0.15 2.36
CA THR A 214 -24.73 0.79 2.22
C THR A 214 -24.85 1.95 3.23
N ASN A 215 -25.42 3.07 2.79
CA ASN A 215 -25.98 4.13 3.64
C ASN A 215 -27.51 4.24 3.45
N VAL A 216 -28.12 3.18 2.91
CA VAL A 216 -29.57 2.95 2.86
C VAL A 216 -29.91 1.97 3.99
N PHE A 217 -30.62 2.46 5.02
CA PHE A 217 -30.90 1.74 6.27
C PHE A 217 -32.24 0.98 6.26
N ASP A 218 -32.49 0.19 5.21
CA ASP A 218 -33.71 -0.61 5.03
C ASP A 218 -33.57 -2.09 5.44
N GLY A 219 -32.43 -2.45 6.02
CA GLY A 219 -32.12 -3.82 6.44
C GLY A 219 -31.62 -4.76 5.33
N ARG A 220 -31.51 -4.31 4.07
CA ARG A 220 -31.04 -5.16 2.94
C ARG A 220 -29.53 -5.24 2.78
N GLY A 221 -28.75 -4.48 3.55
CA GLY A 221 -27.31 -4.38 3.34
C GLY A 221 -27.02 -3.82 1.94
N THR A 222 -26.11 -4.47 1.20
CA THR A 222 -25.70 -4.11 -0.17
C THR A 222 -26.52 -4.80 -1.27
N GLN A 223 -27.55 -5.56 -0.92
CA GLN A 223 -28.34 -6.32 -1.88
C GLN A 223 -29.21 -5.39 -2.74
N ASP A 224 -29.21 -5.63 -4.05
CA ASP A 224 -30.03 -4.86 -5.01
C ASP A 224 -31.54 -5.09 -4.79
N CYS A 225 -32.31 -4.02 -4.97
CA CYS A 225 -33.77 -4.02 -4.93
C CYS A 225 -34.42 -3.10 -5.98
N TYR A 226 -33.64 -2.50 -6.89
CA TYR A 226 -34.14 -1.65 -7.97
C TYR A 226 -33.73 -2.20 -9.35
N GLY A 227 -32.50 -2.72 -9.47
CA GLY A 227 -32.03 -3.55 -10.59
C GLY A 227 -30.96 -2.93 -11.47
N ILE A 228 -30.72 -1.61 -11.38
CA ILE A 228 -29.72 -0.94 -12.23
C ILE A 228 -28.32 -1.46 -11.89
N GLY A 229 -27.97 -1.53 -10.60
CA GLY A 229 -26.66 -1.99 -10.16
C GLY A 229 -26.34 -3.43 -10.59
N THR A 230 -27.29 -4.37 -10.45
CA THR A 230 -27.13 -5.75 -10.97
C THR A 230 -26.99 -5.78 -12.49
N ALA A 231 -27.79 -5.00 -13.21
CA ALA A 231 -27.72 -4.95 -14.67
C ALA A 231 -26.38 -4.37 -15.17
N ALA A 232 -25.95 -3.22 -14.64
CA ALA A 232 -24.68 -2.58 -14.97
C ALA A 232 -23.48 -3.48 -14.64
N ALA A 233 -23.47 -4.12 -13.46
CA ALA A 233 -22.44 -5.08 -13.07
C ALA A 233 -22.35 -6.26 -14.06
N SER A 234 -23.49 -6.76 -14.56
CA SER A 234 -23.51 -7.87 -15.52
C SER A 234 -22.98 -7.49 -16.90
N LEU A 235 -23.19 -6.26 -17.35
CA LEU A 235 -22.63 -5.77 -18.62
C LEU A 235 -21.14 -5.42 -18.52
N ALA A 236 -20.66 -5.03 -17.33
CA ALA A 236 -19.23 -4.80 -17.10
C ALA A 236 -18.43 -6.11 -17.04
N ALA A 237 -18.83 -7.05 -16.16
CA ALA A 237 -18.02 -8.21 -15.78
C ALA A 237 -18.81 -9.51 -15.53
N GLY A 238 -20.05 -9.60 -16.05
CA GLY A 238 -20.85 -10.82 -16.01
C GLY A 238 -20.20 -11.98 -16.77
N ARG A 239 -20.35 -13.21 -16.26
CA ARG A 239 -19.76 -14.43 -16.85
C ARG A 239 -20.05 -14.62 -18.34
N THR A 240 -21.25 -14.29 -18.80
CA THR A 240 -21.66 -14.45 -20.21
C THR A 240 -21.98 -13.11 -20.87
N LEU A 241 -22.54 -12.16 -20.09
CA LEU A 241 -23.01 -10.86 -20.58
C LEU A 241 -21.97 -9.74 -20.48
N GLY A 242 -20.84 -9.96 -19.79
CA GLY A 242 -19.85 -8.93 -19.50
C GLY A 242 -18.82 -8.72 -20.61
N VAL A 243 -18.38 -7.47 -20.78
CA VAL A 243 -17.22 -7.12 -21.62
C VAL A 243 -15.96 -7.82 -21.06
N ALA A 244 -15.69 -7.63 -19.77
CA ALA A 244 -14.49 -8.12 -19.11
C ALA A 244 -14.57 -9.60 -18.70
N LYS A 245 -15.36 -10.41 -19.41
CA LYS A 245 -15.56 -11.85 -19.12
C LYS A 245 -14.31 -12.72 -19.32
N GLY A 246 -13.28 -12.22 -20.01
CA GLY A 246 -11.97 -12.87 -20.09
C GLY A 246 -11.17 -12.80 -18.78
N LEU A 247 -11.34 -11.72 -18.01
CA LEU A 247 -10.53 -11.39 -16.82
C LEU A 247 -11.13 -11.99 -15.52
N GLN A 248 -11.59 -13.25 -15.58
CA GLN A 248 -12.60 -13.81 -14.67
C GLN A 248 -12.36 -13.52 -13.19
N ASP A 249 -11.21 -13.90 -12.63
CA ASP A 249 -10.99 -13.84 -11.18
C ASP A 249 -10.37 -12.51 -10.71
N SER A 250 -9.82 -11.72 -11.63
CA SER A 250 -9.15 -10.45 -11.34
C SER A 250 -10.05 -9.22 -11.41
N VAL A 251 -11.23 -9.30 -12.02
CA VAL A 251 -12.23 -8.22 -11.93
C VAL A 251 -13.15 -8.45 -10.72
N ARG A 252 -12.99 -7.62 -9.69
CA ARG A 252 -13.80 -7.64 -8.47
C ARG A 252 -14.86 -6.55 -8.50
N LEU A 253 -16.12 -6.94 -8.28
CA LEU A 253 -17.26 -6.03 -8.22
C LEU A 253 -17.51 -5.62 -6.77
N ARG A 254 -17.68 -4.32 -6.50
CA ARG A 254 -18.02 -3.81 -5.16
C ARG A 254 -19.28 -2.96 -5.20
N SER A 255 -20.29 -3.37 -4.45
CA SER A 255 -21.54 -2.61 -4.35
C SER A 255 -21.35 -1.38 -3.45
N VAL A 256 -21.70 -0.21 -3.96
CA VAL A 256 -21.73 1.04 -3.19
C VAL A 256 -23.18 1.53 -3.19
N ARG A 257 -23.98 0.97 -2.28
CA ARG A 257 -25.43 1.16 -2.28
C ARG A 257 -25.80 2.50 -1.63
N VAL A 258 -26.18 3.44 -2.49
CA VAL A 258 -26.62 4.80 -2.11
C VAL A 258 -28.04 5.11 -2.56
N ILE A 259 -28.65 4.23 -3.36
CA ILE A 259 -30.01 4.39 -3.91
C ILE A 259 -30.97 3.40 -3.23
N ASP A 260 -32.13 3.88 -2.80
CA ASP A 260 -33.19 3.06 -2.20
C ASP A 260 -34.00 2.26 -3.24
N CYS A 261 -34.92 1.42 -2.75
CA CYS A 261 -35.74 0.55 -3.60
C CYS A 261 -36.81 1.29 -4.41
N GLU A 262 -37.01 2.59 -4.16
CA GLU A 262 -37.85 3.49 -4.96
C GLU A 262 -37.03 4.33 -5.95
N GLY A 263 -35.71 4.12 -6.03
CA GLY A 263 -34.82 4.85 -6.93
C GLY A 263 -34.46 6.25 -6.42
N ARG A 264 -34.39 6.47 -5.10
CA ARG A 264 -34.08 7.76 -4.47
C ARG A 264 -32.75 7.73 -3.72
N THR A 265 -32.10 8.89 -3.63
CA THR A 265 -30.86 9.14 -2.88
C THR A 265 -30.80 10.63 -2.49
N THR A 266 -29.77 11.08 -1.78
CA THR A 266 -29.51 12.52 -1.53
C THR A 266 -28.09 12.92 -1.92
N LEU A 267 -27.78 14.22 -1.96
CA LEU A 267 -26.42 14.69 -2.23
C LEU A 267 -25.46 14.23 -1.12
N ALA A 268 -25.89 14.26 0.14
CA ALA A 268 -25.10 13.73 1.25
C ALA A 268 -24.81 12.23 1.07
N GLN A 269 -25.82 11.42 0.73
CA GLN A 269 -25.63 9.98 0.50
C GLN A 269 -24.69 9.66 -0.67
N ILE A 270 -24.62 10.53 -1.68
CA ILE A 270 -23.66 10.42 -2.78
C ILE A 270 -22.24 10.76 -2.30
N LEU A 271 -22.06 11.81 -1.48
CA LEU A 271 -20.75 12.19 -0.95
C LEU A 271 -20.15 11.12 -0.03
N ASP A 272 -20.97 10.46 0.81
CA ASP A 272 -20.58 9.26 1.57
C ASP A 272 -19.97 8.19 0.66
N GLY A 273 -20.66 7.85 -0.44
CA GLY A 273 -20.22 6.81 -1.37
C GLY A 273 -18.92 7.18 -2.09
N TYR A 274 -18.77 8.44 -2.54
CA TYR A 274 -17.51 8.91 -3.13
C TYR A 274 -16.35 8.87 -2.13
N SER A 275 -16.59 9.33 -0.89
CA SER A 275 -15.61 9.29 0.20
C SER A 275 -15.14 7.87 0.49
N TRP A 276 -16.08 6.91 0.56
CA TRP A 276 -15.77 5.50 0.79
C TRP A 276 -14.99 4.85 -0.36
N ILE A 277 -15.27 5.22 -1.62
CA ILE A 277 -14.52 4.74 -2.79
C ILE A 277 -13.09 5.31 -2.76
N GLU A 278 -12.92 6.62 -2.55
CA GLU A 278 -11.60 7.27 -2.53
C GLU A 278 -10.71 6.68 -1.44
N VAL A 279 -11.22 6.51 -0.21
CA VAL A 279 -10.45 5.91 0.89
C VAL A 279 -10.03 4.49 0.55
N ARG A 280 -10.87 3.70 -0.14
CA ARG A 280 -10.47 2.36 -0.58
C ARG A 280 -9.44 2.36 -1.71
N ALA A 281 -9.62 3.22 -2.71
CA ALA A 281 -8.69 3.30 -3.84
C ALA A 281 -7.31 3.81 -3.41
N ASN A 282 -7.25 4.81 -2.52
CA ASN A 282 -6.00 5.44 -2.09
C ASN A 282 -5.38 4.84 -0.83
N ILE A 283 -6.16 4.70 0.26
CA ILE A 283 -5.62 4.33 1.58
C ILE A 283 -5.59 2.82 1.79
N HIS A 284 -6.52 2.08 1.18
CA HIS A 284 -6.46 0.62 1.15
C HIS A 284 -5.83 0.07 -0.14
N ASN A 285 -5.25 0.95 -0.97
CA ASN A 285 -4.62 0.66 -2.26
C ASN A 285 -5.41 -0.31 -3.16
N VAL A 286 -6.75 -0.21 -3.16
CA VAL A 286 -7.64 -1.05 -3.97
C VAL A 286 -7.75 -0.46 -5.38
N LYS A 287 -6.61 -0.48 -6.09
CA LYS A 287 -6.42 -0.02 -7.48
C LYS A 287 -5.83 -1.14 -8.34
N PRO A 288 -6.04 -1.13 -9.67
CA PRO A 288 -6.79 -0.15 -10.45
C PRO A 288 -8.30 -0.13 -10.13
N ALA A 289 -8.93 1.06 -10.19
CA ALA A 289 -10.27 1.29 -9.67
C ALA A 289 -11.18 2.01 -10.68
N VAL A 290 -12.38 1.48 -10.92
CA VAL A 290 -13.42 2.08 -11.76
C VAL A 290 -14.65 2.38 -10.91
N ALA A 291 -15.20 3.59 -10.98
CA ALA A 291 -16.44 3.98 -10.32
C ALA A 291 -17.55 4.20 -11.36
N PHE A 292 -18.53 3.31 -11.39
CA PHE A 292 -19.78 3.49 -12.14
C PHE A 292 -20.79 4.26 -11.28
N THR A 293 -21.44 5.28 -11.84
CA THR A 293 -22.49 6.05 -11.15
C THR A 293 -23.77 6.17 -11.99
N GLY A 294 -24.87 5.63 -11.47
CA GLY A 294 -26.17 5.52 -12.15
C GLY A 294 -27.15 6.70 -11.96
N PHE A 295 -26.71 7.83 -11.39
CA PHE A 295 -27.58 8.93 -10.97
C PHE A 295 -27.27 10.27 -11.67
N ARG A 296 -28.20 11.22 -11.57
CA ARG A 296 -27.99 12.63 -11.96
C ARG A 296 -28.82 13.58 -11.11
N THR A 297 -28.38 14.83 -10.99
CA THR A 297 -29.12 15.92 -10.34
C THR A 297 -28.96 17.23 -11.13
N SER A 298 -29.82 18.21 -10.86
CA SER A 298 -29.60 19.59 -11.35
C SER A 298 -28.29 20.16 -10.77
N ALA A 299 -27.83 21.32 -11.23
CA ALA A 299 -26.48 21.78 -10.93
C ALA A 299 -26.05 21.71 -9.44
N SER A 300 -25.01 20.91 -9.16
CA SER A 300 -24.27 20.83 -7.89
C SER A 300 -22.77 21.05 -8.13
N PRO A 301 -22.20 22.23 -7.80
CA PRO A 301 -20.75 22.42 -7.84
C PRO A 301 -20.02 21.48 -6.87
N THR A 302 -20.66 21.16 -5.74
CA THR A 302 -20.12 20.24 -4.73
C THR A 302 -19.92 18.84 -5.30
N LEU A 303 -20.92 18.28 -6.00
CA LEU A 303 -20.80 16.97 -6.65
C LEU A 303 -19.84 16.98 -7.84
N ASP A 304 -19.80 18.05 -8.63
CA ASP A 304 -18.84 18.16 -9.74
C ASP A 304 -17.40 18.13 -9.21
N ASN A 305 -17.11 18.91 -8.16
CA ASN A 305 -15.80 18.94 -7.52
C ASN A 305 -15.44 17.57 -6.93
N ALA A 306 -16.37 16.92 -6.23
CA ALA A 306 -16.17 15.58 -5.68
C ALA A 306 -15.89 14.53 -6.76
N THR A 307 -16.51 14.66 -7.94
CA THR A 307 -16.24 13.80 -9.11
C THR A 307 -14.82 14.02 -9.65
N ARG A 308 -14.39 15.28 -9.79
CA ARG A 308 -13.03 15.60 -10.24
C ARG A 308 -11.97 15.12 -9.24
N ASN A 309 -12.22 15.28 -7.94
CA ASN A 309 -11.33 14.82 -6.89
C ASN A 309 -11.23 13.29 -6.84
N LEU A 310 -12.34 12.57 -7.00
CA LEU A 310 -12.35 11.11 -7.10
C LEU A 310 -11.54 10.62 -8.32
N ARG A 311 -11.59 11.34 -9.45
CA ARG A 311 -10.76 11.02 -10.62
C ARG A 311 -9.29 11.39 -10.44
N ALA A 312 -8.99 12.54 -9.84
CA ALA A 312 -7.63 12.95 -9.49
C ALA A 312 -6.98 11.98 -8.50
N ALA A 313 -7.77 11.37 -7.61
CA ALA A 313 -7.42 10.25 -6.76
C ALA A 313 -7.11 8.94 -7.53
N GLY A 314 -7.10 8.92 -8.86
CA GLY A 314 -6.74 7.74 -9.65
C GLY A 314 -7.85 6.69 -9.76
N VAL A 315 -9.12 7.11 -9.69
CA VAL A 315 -10.29 6.25 -9.97
C VAL A 315 -10.90 6.66 -11.31
N HIS A 316 -11.04 5.72 -12.25
CA HIS A 316 -11.71 5.99 -13.51
C HIS A 316 -13.20 6.22 -13.26
N THR A 317 -13.76 7.35 -13.70
CA THR A 317 -15.14 7.75 -13.37
C THR A 317 -16.06 7.59 -14.56
N VAL A 318 -16.96 6.62 -14.53
CA VAL A 318 -17.93 6.30 -15.58
C VAL A 318 -19.32 6.76 -15.16
N VAL A 319 -19.81 7.83 -15.79
CA VAL A 319 -21.04 8.53 -15.41
C VAL A 319 -22.13 8.28 -16.44
N ALA A 320 -23.29 7.79 -16.00
CA ALA A 320 -24.42 7.56 -16.88
C ALA A 320 -25.05 8.89 -17.38
N GLY A 321 -25.12 9.10 -18.69
CA GLY A 321 -25.71 10.28 -19.35
C GLY A 321 -27.11 10.00 -19.89
N VAL A 322 -28.13 10.24 -19.07
CA VAL A 322 -29.53 9.82 -19.32
C VAL A 322 -30.54 10.98 -19.21
N ASN A 323 -31.66 10.87 -19.93
CA ASN A 323 -32.89 11.63 -19.70
C ASN A 323 -33.97 10.74 -19.07
N PHE A 324 -34.66 11.20 -18.01
CA PHE A 324 -35.76 10.45 -17.34
C PHE A 324 -37.15 11.05 -17.55
N GLY A 325 -37.27 12.21 -18.21
CA GLY A 325 -38.56 12.86 -18.42
C GLY A 325 -39.23 12.41 -19.72
N THR A 326 -40.50 12.04 -19.66
CA THR A 326 -41.38 11.92 -20.85
C THR A 326 -42.16 13.21 -21.11
N THR A 327 -42.18 14.16 -20.17
CA THR A 327 -42.82 15.47 -20.27
C THR A 327 -42.09 16.53 -19.41
N GLY A 328 -42.26 17.81 -19.76
CA GLY A 328 -41.72 18.95 -19.00
C GLY A 328 -40.25 19.30 -19.29
N PRO A 329 -39.69 20.34 -18.64
CA PRO A 329 -38.32 20.83 -18.89
C PRO A 329 -37.19 19.86 -18.49
N LEU A 330 -37.54 18.67 -17.96
CA LEU A 330 -36.63 17.57 -17.62
C LEU A 330 -36.63 16.43 -18.67
N ALA A 331 -37.40 16.57 -19.76
CA ALA A 331 -37.51 15.56 -20.82
C ALA A 331 -36.43 15.66 -21.90
N THR A 332 -35.74 16.81 -22.00
CA THR A 332 -34.76 17.09 -23.05
C THR A 332 -33.60 17.91 -22.49
N GLN A 333 -32.89 17.40 -21.48
CA GLN A 333 -31.77 18.13 -20.88
C GLN A 333 -30.43 17.75 -21.48
N ASN A 334 -29.57 18.76 -21.64
CA ASN A 334 -28.19 18.62 -22.04
C ASN A 334 -27.40 18.12 -20.83
N ASN A 335 -26.48 17.17 -21.02
CA ASN A 335 -25.65 16.66 -19.94
C ASN A 335 -24.76 17.76 -19.30
N CYS A 336 -24.53 18.88 -19.99
CA CYS A 336 -23.86 20.05 -19.42
C CYS A 336 -24.69 20.82 -18.37
N ASP A 337 -26.00 20.60 -18.26
CA ASP A 337 -26.86 21.25 -17.26
C ASP A 337 -26.95 20.43 -15.94
N LEU A 338 -26.28 19.26 -15.91
CA LEU A 338 -26.50 18.19 -14.94
C LEU A 338 -25.21 17.83 -14.18
N SER A 339 -25.35 17.35 -12.95
CA SER A 339 -24.24 16.83 -12.12
C SER A 339 -24.45 15.34 -11.82
N PRO A 340 -23.40 14.49 -11.87
CA PRO A 340 -21.99 14.83 -12.09
C PRO A 340 -21.58 15.03 -13.56
N GLN A 341 -22.51 14.98 -14.52
CA GLN A 341 -22.22 14.94 -15.96
C GLN A 341 -21.41 16.15 -16.48
N ARG A 342 -21.63 17.37 -15.98
CA ARG A 342 -20.85 18.55 -16.41
C ARG A 342 -19.48 18.70 -15.73
N ALA A 343 -19.05 17.77 -14.88
CA ALA A 343 -17.80 17.89 -14.14
C ALA A 343 -16.55 18.03 -15.04
N GLY A 344 -16.66 17.68 -16.33
CA GLY A 344 -15.69 17.97 -17.39
C GLY A 344 -14.54 16.97 -17.51
N LEU A 345 -14.39 16.07 -16.53
CA LEU A 345 -13.39 15.02 -16.52
C LEU A 345 -13.90 13.56 -16.61
N PRO A 346 -15.13 13.17 -16.19
CA PRO A 346 -15.54 11.76 -16.24
C PRO A 346 -15.92 11.29 -17.65
N LEU A 347 -15.84 9.99 -17.91
CA LEU A 347 -16.46 9.35 -19.07
C LEU A 347 -17.99 9.37 -18.93
N VAL A 348 -18.62 10.42 -19.45
CA VAL A 348 -20.08 10.55 -19.51
C VAL A 348 -20.62 9.78 -20.71
N VAL A 349 -21.50 8.81 -20.45
CA VAL A 349 -21.95 7.80 -21.42
C VAL A 349 -23.39 8.05 -21.90
N GLY A 350 -23.57 8.33 -23.19
CA GLY A 350 -24.87 8.31 -23.88
C GLY A 350 -25.22 6.92 -24.43
N TYR A 351 -26.35 6.77 -25.12
CA TYR A 351 -26.90 5.45 -25.46
C TYR A 351 -27.40 5.30 -26.90
N THR A 352 -27.17 4.13 -27.48
CA THR A 352 -27.64 3.72 -28.82
C THR A 352 -28.54 2.48 -28.81
N GLY A 353 -29.24 2.27 -29.93
CA GLY A 353 -29.80 0.98 -30.33
C GLY A 353 -28.93 0.28 -31.38
N SER A 354 -29.32 -0.93 -31.78
CA SER A 354 -28.57 -1.79 -32.72
C SER A 354 -28.44 -1.28 -34.15
N ASN A 355 -29.06 -0.14 -34.48
CA ASN A 355 -28.98 0.52 -35.78
C ASN A 355 -28.03 1.74 -35.79
N ASP A 356 -27.12 1.82 -34.82
CA ASP A 356 -26.22 2.97 -34.60
C ASP A 356 -26.94 4.33 -34.57
N SER A 357 -28.19 4.39 -34.07
CA SER A 357 -28.86 5.66 -33.74
C SER A 357 -28.81 5.89 -32.24
N ARG A 358 -28.53 7.14 -31.83
CA ARG A 358 -28.76 7.59 -30.45
C ARG A 358 -30.24 7.41 -30.10
N ILE A 359 -30.54 6.86 -28.92
CA ILE A 359 -31.93 6.68 -28.45
C ILE A 359 -32.49 7.98 -27.86
N THR A 360 -33.82 8.13 -27.88
CA THR A 360 -34.49 9.36 -27.42
C THR A 360 -34.12 9.73 -25.99
N ASN A 361 -34.13 8.73 -25.09
CA ASN A 361 -33.88 8.90 -23.66
C ASN A 361 -32.38 8.97 -23.29
N SER A 362 -31.47 8.98 -24.27
CA SER A 362 -30.06 9.29 -24.03
C SER A 362 -29.91 10.76 -23.63
N GLY A 363 -29.00 11.03 -22.69
CA GLY A 363 -28.38 12.36 -22.56
C GLY A 363 -27.68 12.76 -23.86
N TRP A 364 -27.44 14.06 -24.02
CA TRP A 364 -26.85 14.63 -25.23
C TRP A 364 -26.08 15.91 -24.92
N GLY A 365 -25.36 16.43 -25.92
CA GLY A 365 -24.57 17.65 -25.83
C GLY A 365 -23.09 17.38 -25.53
N PRO A 366 -22.23 18.42 -25.53
CA PRO A 366 -20.77 18.26 -25.57
C PRO A 366 -20.17 17.66 -24.30
N CYS A 367 -20.87 17.70 -23.17
CA CYS A 367 -20.46 17.02 -21.93
C CYS A 367 -20.75 15.50 -21.96
N THR A 368 -21.34 14.98 -23.05
CA THR A 368 -21.43 13.53 -23.29
C THR A 368 -20.21 13.10 -24.10
N THR A 369 -19.33 12.32 -23.47
CA THR A 369 -18.01 12.00 -24.03
C THR A 369 -18.04 10.91 -25.10
N LEU A 370 -18.83 9.85 -24.87
CA LEU A 370 -19.03 8.72 -25.78
C LEU A 370 -20.44 8.11 -25.60
N LEU A 371 -20.80 7.15 -26.46
CA LEU A 371 -22.05 6.39 -26.39
C LEU A 371 -21.79 4.89 -26.26
N SER A 372 -22.74 4.15 -25.69
CA SER A 372 -22.73 2.69 -25.60
C SER A 372 -24.08 2.03 -25.94
N PRO A 373 -24.12 0.72 -26.20
CA PRO A 373 -25.36 -0.04 -26.37
C PRO A 373 -26.30 0.01 -25.15
N GLN A 374 -27.60 0.23 -25.39
CA GLN A 374 -28.66 0.07 -24.37
C GLN A 374 -29.87 -0.65 -24.97
N LEU A 375 -30.51 -0.08 -25.98
CA LEU A 375 -31.85 -0.50 -26.42
C LEU A 375 -31.82 -1.88 -27.08
N GLY A 376 -32.47 -2.86 -26.45
CA GLY A 376 -32.51 -4.25 -26.86
C GLY A 376 -31.38 -5.11 -26.26
N THR A 377 -30.50 -4.56 -25.42
CA THR A 377 -29.43 -5.34 -24.77
C THR A 377 -30.01 -6.27 -23.68
N LYS A 378 -29.51 -7.51 -23.61
CA LYS A 378 -29.82 -8.43 -22.50
C LYS A 378 -28.90 -8.19 -21.31
N ALA A 379 -29.46 -8.04 -20.11
CA ALA A 379 -28.74 -7.83 -18.85
C ALA A 379 -29.31 -8.72 -17.72
N ALA A 380 -28.57 -8.90 -16.63
CA ALA A 380 -29.06 -9.54 -15.41
C ALA A 380 -30.11 -8.69 -14.69
N LEU A 381 -31.04 -9.33 -14.00
CA LEU A 381 -32.08 -8.68 -13.20
C LEU A 381 -32.02 -9.19 -11.75
N HIS A 382 -32.18 -8.29 -10.79
CA HIS A 382 -31.99 -8.57 -9.36
C HIS A 382 -33.01 -9.55 -8.72
N THR A 383 -34.10 -9.90 -9.42
CA THR A 383 -35.28 -10.55 -8.83
C THR A 383 -35.12 -12.05 -8.57
N SER A 384 -34.14 -12.71 -9.17
CA SER A 384 -33.73 -14.08 -8.84
C SER A 384 -32.26 -14.29 -9.21
N ASN A 385 -31.69 -15.47 -8.98
CA ASN A 385 -30.29 -15.74 -9.36
C ASN A 385 -30.10 -15.99 -10.88
N SER A 386 -31.17 -16.08 -11.66
CA SER A 386 -31.12 -16.34 -13.11
C SER A 386 -32.03 -15.43 -13.94
N ALA A 387 -32.63 -14.41 -13.31
CA ALA A 387 -33.53 -13.49 -14.00
C ALA A 387 -32.74 -12.59 -14.95
N THR A 388 -33.20 -12.45 -16.20
CA THR A 388 -32.62 -11.53 -17.18
C THR A 388 -33.69 -10.63 -17.75
N ILE A 389 -33.29 -9.41 -18.12
CA ILE A 389 -34.15 -8.41 -18.77
C ILE A 389 -33.55 -8.02 -20.12
N VAL A 390 -34.40 -7.72 -21.11
CA VAL A 390 -33.99 -7.02 -22.32
C VAL A 390 -34.29 -5.55 -22.12
N LEU A 391 -33.26 -4.72 -22.09
CA LEU A 391 -33.33 -3.30 -21.78
C LEU A 391 -34.16 -2.56 -22.84
N SER A 392 -35.23 -1.90 -22.41
CA SER A 392 -36.02 -1.01 -23.27
C SER A 392 -35.44 0.41 -23.25
N GLN A 393 -36.11 1.37 -23.89
CA GLN A 393 -35.77 2.80 -23.70
C GLN A 393 -36.15 3.31 -22.30
N ASP A 394 -36.96 2.55 -21.55
CA ASP A 394 -37.59 2.99 -20.31
C ASP A 394 -37.16 2.22 -19.06
N ASP A 395 -36.69 0.98 -19.22
CA ASP A 395 -36.22 0.11 -18.15
C ASP A 395 -34.70 0.26 -17.91
N LEU A 396 -34.30 0.36 -16.63
CA LEU A 396 -32.91 0.37 -16.16
C LEU A 396 -31.98 1.24 -17.03
N ARG A 397 -32.41 2.50 -17.26
CA ARG A 397 -31.95 3.40 -18.34
C ARG A 397 -30.44 3.71 -18.35
N THR A 398 -29.74 3.44 -17.26
CA THR A 398 -28.30 3.71 -17.06
C THR A 398 -27.42 2.46 -17.14
N ALA A 399 -28.00 1.27 -17.25
CA ALA A 399 -27.26 0.01 -17.17
C ALA A 399 -26.22 -0.16 -18.29
N GLY A 400 -26.48 0.36 -19.50
CA GLY A 400 -25.58 0.28 -20.65
C GLY A 400 -24.22 0.99 -20.46
N ALA A 401 -24.08 1.88 -19.46
CA ALA A 401 -22.78 2.44 -19.11
C ALA A 401 -21.86 1.40 -18.44
N GLY A 402 -22.40 0.24 -18.03
CA GLY A 402 -21.64 -0.95 -17.65
C GLY A 402 -20.71 -1.45 -18.77
N TYR A 403 -21.10 -1.33 -20.05
CA TYR A 403 -20.18 -1.64 -21.17
C TYR A 403 -18.90 -0.80 -21.10
N VAL A 404 -19.02 0.51 -20.85
CA VAL A 404 -17.87 1.41 -20.75
C VAL A 404 -17.02 1.07 -19.52
N ALA A 405 -17.63 0.76 -18.37
CA ALA A 405 -16.89 0.31 -17.19
C ALA A 405 -16.12 -1.01 -17.45
N GLY A 406 -16.68 -1.92 -18.24
CA GLY A 406 -16.01 -3.13 -18.70
C GLY A 406 -14.87 -2.86 -19.67
N VAL A 407 -15.05 -1.97 -20.65
CA VAL A 407 -13.98 -1.55 -21.58
C VAL A 407 -12.84 -0.83 -20.85
N VAL A 408 -13.15 -0.01 -19.83
CA VAL A 408 -12.12 0.57 -18.94
C VAL A 408 -11.31 -0.53 -18.26
N ALA A 409 -11.95 -1.58 -17.74
CA ALA A 409 -11.22 -2.71 -17.14
C ALA A 409 -10.35 -3.47 -18.17
N MET A 410 -10.84 -3.67 -19.40
CA MET A 410 -10.05 -4.29 -20.47
C MET A 410 -8.85 -3.42 -20.90
N GLN A 411 -9.02 -2.11 -20.95
CA GLN A 411 -7.96 -1.16 -21.29
C GLN A 411 -6.92 -1.04 -20.17
N ILE A 412 -7.32 -1.02 -18.90
CA ILE A 412 -6.42 -1.14 -17.75
C ILE A 412 -5.60 -2.43 -17.83
N HIS A 413 -6.22 -3.55 -18.22
CA HIS A 413 -5.52 -4.81 -18.38
C HIS A 413 -4.51 -4.78 -19.54
N ARG A 414 -4.88 -4.19 -20.69
CA ARG A 414 -3.99 -4.02 -21.86
C ARG A 414 -2.83 -3.06 -21.58
N HIS A 415 -3.04 -2.07 -20.72
CA HIS A 415 -2.08 -1.01 -20.43
C HIS A 415 -1.99 -0.73 -18.91
N PRO A 416 -1.42 -1.64 -18.11
CA PRO A 416 -1.44 -1.56 -16.64
C PRO A 416 -0.65 -0.37 -16.07
N THR A 417 0.23 0.25 -16.86
CA THR A 417 1.02 1.43 -16.50
C THR A 417 0.37 2.76 -16.93
N PHE A 418 -0.71 2.74 -17.73
CA PHE A 418 -1.35 3.97 -18.19
C PHE A 418 -2.10 4.68 -17.05
N THR A 419 -1.92 6.00 -17.00
CA THR A 419 -2.70 6.87 -16.12
C THR A 419 -4.19 6.86 -16.49
N VAL A 420 -5.05 7.33 -15.56
CA VAL A 420 -6.49 7.52 -15.82
C VAL A 420 -6.74 8.34 -17.09
N GLN A 421 -5.92 9.35 -17.35
CA GLN A 421 -6.03 10.20 -18.55
C GLN A 421 -5.67 9.45 -19.83
N GLN A 422 -4.63 8.60 -19.82
CA GLN A 422 -4.21 7.82 -20.99
C GLN A 422 -5.22 6.71 -21.33
N ILE A 423 -5.73 5.97 -20.34
CA ILE A 423 -6.80 4.97 -20.54
C ILE A 423 -8.07 5.61 -21.12
N GLU A 424 -8.54 6.71 -20.51
CA GLU A 424 -9.74 7.41 -21.01
C GLU A 424 -9.50 8.00 -22.42
N GLY A 425 -8.27 8.46 -22.70
CA GLY A 425 -7.86 8.92 -24.03
C GLY A 425 -7.86 7.80 -25.07
N ALA A 426 -7.30 6.62 -24.76
CA ALA A 426 -7.29 5.45 -25.62
C ALA A 426 -8.73 5.03 -26.01
N ILE A 427 -9.62 4.88 -25.02
CA ILE A 427 -11.04 4.56 -25.24
C ILE A 427 -11.71 5.59 -26.17
N LEU A 428 -11.44 6.88 -25.96
CA LEU A 428 -12.02 7.95 -26.76
C LEU A 428 -11.45 7.98 -28.19
N ASN A 429 -10.20 7.55 -28.40
CA ASN A 429 -9.55 7.49 -29.72
C ASN A 429 -9.95 6.23 -30.51
N GLU A 430 -10.10 5.08 -29.85
CA GLU A 430 -10.60 3.85 -30.48
C GLU A 430 -12.09 3.90 -30.83
N ALA A 431 -12.86 4.81 -30.21
CA ALA A 431 -14.31 4.92 -30.38
C ALA A 431 -14.74 5.27 -31.83
N LYS A 432 -15.78 4.57 -32.29
CA LYS A 432 -16.23 4.53 -33.69
C LYS A 432 -17.15 5.72 -34.02
N PRO A 433 -16.90 6.52 -35.08
CA PRO A 433 -17.73 7.67 -35.46
C PRO A 433 -18.95 7.28 -36.32
N VAL A 434 -19.70 6.29 -35.87
CA VAL A 434 -20.77 5.61 -36.63
C VAL A 434 -22.19 6.07 -36.25
N VAL A 435 -22.34 6.84 -35.17
CA VAL A 435 -23.64 7.13 -34.56
C VAL A 435 -24.39 8.23 -35.31
N THR A 436 -25.64 7.94 -35.67
CA THR A 436 -26.61 8.88 -36.23
C THR A 436 -27.41 9.59 -35.13
N ASN A 437 -27.90 10.80 -35.43
CA ASN A 437 -28.73 11.63 -34.52
C ASN A 437 -28.06 11.99 -33.17
N THR A 438 -26.75 12.25 -33.18
CA THR A 438 -25.95 12.55 -31.97
C THR A 438 -26.42 13.78 -31.17
N ASN A 439 -27.12 14.73 -31.80
CA ASN A 439 -27.71 15.90 -31.16
C ASN A 439 -26.69 16.74 -30.35
N GLY A 440 -25.59 17.12 -30.98
CA GLY A 440 -24.50 17.89 -30.33
C GLY A 440 -23.58 17.07 -29.42
N THR A 441 -23.75 15.76 -29.37
CA THR A 441 -22.83 14.80 -28.71
C THR A 441 -21.67 14.47 -29.64
N SER A 442 -20.48 14.21 -29.07
CA SER A 442 -19.37 13.59 -29.80
C SER A 442 -19.79 12.28 -30.47
N ASN A 443 -19.54 12.14 -31.77
CA ASN A 443 -19.82 10.90 -32.48
C ASN A 443 -18.72 9.87 -32.16
N ARG A 444 -18.89 9.17 -31.03
CA ARG A 444 -17.94 8.19 -30.48
C ARG A 444 -18.74 7.03 -29.86
N LEU A 445 -18.97 5.95 -30.60
CA LEU A 445 -19.50 4.70 -30.05
C LEU A 445 -18.33 3.90 -29.45
N VAL A 446 -18.46 3.44 -28.20
CA VAL A 446 -17.42 2.64 -27.54
C VAL A 446 -17.03 1.41 -28.38
N HIS A 447 -15.73 1.09 -28.38
CA HIS A 447 -15.11 0.06 -29.20
C HIS A 447 -14.13 -0.74 -28.35
N TRP A 448 -13.96 -2.02 -28.67
CA TRP A 448 -12.97 -2.90 -28.06
C TRP A 448 -12.48 -3.93 -29.10
N PRO A 449 -11.52 -3.57 -29.98
CA PRO A 449 -11.08 -4.45 -31.05
C PRO A 449 -10.13 -5.55 -30.55
N TYR A 450 -10.37 -6.78 -31.02
CA TYR A 450 -9.51 -7.94 -30.78
C TYR A 450 -8.42 -8.03 -31.85
N GLY A 451 -7.15 -8.00 -31.42
CA GLY A 451 -5.98 -7.91 -32.29
C GLY A 451 -5.81 -6.54 -32.96
N GLY A 452 -4.59 -5.96 -32.90
CA GLY A 452 -4.40 -4.60 -33.40
C GLY A 452 -2.98 -4.03 -33.34
N ASN A 453 -1.99 -4.74 -33.89
CA ASN A 453 -0.80 -4.06 -34.42
C ASN A 453 -1.17 -3.52 -35.80
N ALA A 454 -1.32 -2.20 -35.96
CA ALA A 454 -1.59 -1.58 -37.26
C ALA A 454 -1.19 -0.09 -37.30
N GLU A 455 0.04 0.19 -37.72
CA GLU A 455 0.45 1.48 -38.31
C GLU A 455 1.13 1.17 -39.67
N PRO A 456 0.90 1.95 -40.76
CA PRO A 456 1.23 1.52 -42.12
C PRO A 456 2.64 1.93 -42.63
N GLU A 457 3.24 1.09 -43.49
CA GLU A 457 4.61 1.18 -44.04
C GLU A 457 4.86 2.20 -45.17
N PRO A 458 6.15 2.40 -45.55
CA PRO A 458 6.56 2.02 -46.91
C PRO A 458 7.99 1.37 -47.11
N GLU A 459 8.01 0.21 -47.79
CA GLU A 459 8.96 -0.38 -48.78
C GLU A 459 10.49 -0.64 -48.50
N GLU A 460 10.80 -1.92 -48.17
CA GLU A 460 11.84 -2.90 -48.67
C GLU A 460 13.35 -2.56 -48.89
N PRO A 461 14.28 -3.58 -48.87
CA PRO A 461 14.27 -4.95 -48.31
C PRO A 461 15.49 -5.16 -47.33
N GLU A 462 15.99 -6.33 -46.87
CA GLU A 462 15.83 -7.80 -47.13
C GLU A 462 16.15 -8.61 -45.82
N GLU A 463 16.39 -9.93 -45.87
CA GLU A 463 16.35 -10.92 -44.74
C GLU A 463 17.71 -11.66 -44.43
N PRO A 464 17.89 -12.56 -43.41
CA PRO A 464 16.88 -13.40 -42.71
C PRO A 464 17.03 -13.77 -41.19
N GLU A 465 15.96 -14.43 -40.69
CA GLU A 465 15.76 -15.33 -39.52
C GLU A 465 15.40 -14.82 -38.09
N GLU A 466 14.34 -15.46 -37.54
CA GLU A 466 13.54 -15.33 -36.29
C GLU A 466 14.24 -15.88 -35.00
N PRO A 467 13.69 -15.84 -33.72
CA PRO A 467 12.26 -15.97 -33.35
C PRO A 467 11.67 -15.34 -32.03
N GLU A 468 10.32 -15.24 -32.03
CA GLU A 468 9.36 -15.42 -30.89
C GLU A 468 9.35 -14.53 -29.62
N TRP A 469 8.28 -14.73 -28.82
CA TRP A 469 8.02 -14.46 -27.39
C TRP A 469 6.96 -13.40 -27.00
N GLY A 470 6.21 -13.71 -25.93
CA GLY A 470 4.92 -13.11 -25.54
C GLY A 470 4.97 -11.99 -24.49
N PRO A 471 3.86 -11.72 -23.76
CA PRO A 471 3.63 -10.44 -23.09
C PRO A 471 4.48 -10.25 -21.81
N ALA A 472 5.05 -9.04 -21.68
CA ALA A 472 5.95 -8.69 -20.60
C ALA A 472 5.26 -8.54 -19.23
N GLU A 473 5.82 -9.20 -18.22
CA GLU A 473 5.65 -8.80 -16.82
C GLU A 473 6.31 -7.42 -16.61
N ALA A 474 5.94 -6.68 -15.55
CA ALA A 474 6.67 -5.46 -15.20
C ALA A 474 8.06 -5.86 -14.67
N GLU A 475 9.07 -5.70 -15.52
CA GLU A 475 10.42 -6.17 -15.26
C GLU A 475 11.15 -5.28 -14.26
N LEU A 476 11.61 -5.87 -13.14
CA LEU A 476 12.52 -5.20 -12.22
C LEU A 476 13.82 -4.81 -12.94
N GLY A 477 14.41 -3.69 -12.55
CA GLY A 477 15.80 -3.39 -12.86
C GLY A 477 16.77 -4.17 -11.97
N ARG A 478 18.01 -3.71 -11.92
CA ARG A 478 19.10 -4.38 -11.18
C ARG A 478 18.86 -4.41 -9.67
N SER A 479 19.45 -5.41 -9.02
CA SER A 479 19.39 -5.65 -7.58
C SER A 479 20.79 -5.82 -6.98
N VAL A 480 20.99 -5.32 -5.76
CA VAL A 480 22.23 -5.46 -4.97
C VAL A 480 21.87 -5.76 -3.51
N SER A 481 22.77 -6.40 -2.75
CA SER A 481 22.65 -6.66 -1.31
C SER A 481 23.76 -5.95 -0.52
N GLY A 482 23.50 -5.71 0.76
CA GLY A 482 24.40 -5.04 1.72
C GLY A 482 23.66 -4.73 3.03
N ASP A 483 24.33 -4.35 4.11
CA ASP A 483 23.72 -3.88 5.37
C ASP A 483 23.47 -2.36 5.28
N PHE A 484 22.26 -1.94 4.86
CA PHE A 484 21.96 -0.54 4.58
C PHE A 484 21.49 0.24 5.82
N ASP A 485 21.12 -0.41 6.92
CA ASP A 485 20.72 0.26 8.17
C ASP A 485 21.58 -0.03 9.42
N GLY A 486 22.66 -0.81 9.25
CA GLY A 486 23.73 -1.01 10.23
C GLY A 486 23.33 -1.95 11.37
N ASP A 487 22.41 -2.88 11.12
CA ASP A 487 21.88 -3.79 12.14
C ASP A 487 22.60 -5.16 12.18
N GLY A 488 23.51 -5.40 11.24
CA GLY A 488 24.32 -6.61 11.11
C GLY A 488 23.65 -7.74 10.34
N MET A 489 22.47 -7.50 9.75
CA MET A 489 21.83 -8.40 8.80
C MET A 489 21.92 -7.82 7.38
N THR A 490 21.88 -8.69 6.37
CA THR A 490 21.90 -8.26 4.97
C THR A 490 20.52 -7.81 4.49
N ASP A 491 20.49 -6.67 3.81
CA ASP A 491 19.35 -6.07 3.13
C ASP A 491 19.46 -6.24 1.60
N PHE A 492 18.52 -5.66 0.86
CA PHE A 492 18.70 -5.47 -0.58
C PHE A 492 18.11 -4.17 -1.11
N ALA A 493 18.66 -3.68 -2.22
CA ALA A 493 18.15 -2.54 -2.97
C ALA A 493 17.73 -2.98 -4.38
N LEU A 494 16.65 -2.37 -4.89
CA LEU A 494 16.08 -2.61 -6.22
C LEU A 494 15.94 -1.30 -6.99
N THR A 495 16.24 -1.37 -8.29
CA THR A 495 16.05 -0.26 -9.23
C THR A 495 14.98 -0.60 -10.28
N ASP A 496 14.53 0.39 -11.04
CA ASP A 496 13.50 0.25 -12.07
C ASP A 496 14.10 0.58 -13.46
N ASP A 497 13.97 -0.31 -14.44
CA ASP A 497 14.57 -0.17 -15.78
C ASP A 497 13.73 0.78 -16.67
N ALA A 498 13.73 2.09 -16.39
CA ALA A 498 13.09 3.04 -17.30
C ALA A 498 13.97 3.33 -18.55
N PRO A 499 13.40 3.43 -19.76
CA PRO A 499 14.18 3.63 -20.99
C PRO A 499 14.90 4.98 -21.04
N ALA A 500 16.06 4.99 -21.71
CA ALA A 500 17.04 6.07 -21.67
C ALA A 500 16.55 7.42 -22.26
N CYS A 501 17.18 8.50 -21.76
CA CYS A 501 16.87 9.91 -21.95
C CYS A 501 16.27 10.34 -23.31
N ASN A 502 15.05 10.86 -23.26
CA ASN A 502 14.62 11.97 -24.12
C ASN A 502 14.48 13.24 -23.26
N GLN A 503 15.09 14.35 -23.69
CA GLN A 503 15.11 15.58 -22.90
C GLN A 503 13.75 16.30 -22.91
N GLY A 504 13.02 16.27 -21.79
CA GLY A 504 11.79 17.06 -21.63
C GLY A 504 10.91 16.67 -20.44
N ASP A 505 10.94 15.40 -20.02
CA ASP A 505 10.01 14.86 -19.02
C ASP A 505 10.60 14.81 -17.60
N GLU A 506 9.75 15.00 -16.59
CA GLU A 506 10.12 14.90 -15.16
C GLU A 506 10.34 13.43 -14.75
N PHE A 507 11.43 13.16 -14.02
CA PHE A 507 11.86 11.81 -13.63
C PHE A 507 10.84 11.07 -12.75
N ASN A 508 10.56 9.80 -13.08
CA ASN A 508 9.50 9.01 -12.41
C ASN A 508 9.91 7.57 -12.03
N GLY A 509 11.21 7.23 -12.05
CA GLY A 509 11.70 5.93 -11.60
C GLY A 509 11.68 5.79 -10.07
N GLN A 510 11.44 4.58 -9.55
CA GLN A 510 11.43 4.31 -8.11
C GLN A 510 12.55 3.36 -7.70
N ASN A 511 13.55 3.88 -6.99
CA ASN A 511 14.54 3.06 -6.30
C ASN A 511 14.01 2.71 -4.90
N VAL A 512 14.17 1.45 -4.51
CA VAL A 512 13.64 0.89 -3.26
C VAL A 512 14.75 0.21 -2.50
N VAL A 513 15.09 0.73 -1.33
CA VAL A 513 15.90 0.00 -0.33
C VAL A 513 14.93 -0.75 0.57
N ALA A 514 15.19 -2.03 0.78
CA ALA A 514 14.34 -2.94 1.52
C ALA A 514 15.17 -3.60 2.64
N THR A 515 15.09 -3.03 3.85
CA THR A 515 15.86 -3.54 4.99
C THR A 515 15.16 -4.73 5.64
N THR A 516 15.92 -5.74 6.05
CA THR A 516 15.37 -6.98 6.59
C THR A 516 14.77 -6.78 7.98
N ARG A 517 13.91 -7.70 8.39
CA ARG A 517 13.35 -7.78 9.75
C ARG A 517 13.58 -9.17 10.34
N GLY A 518 14.57 -9.90 9.81
CA GLY A 518 14.72 -11.34 9.96
C GLY A 518 13.60 -12.13 9.29
N GLN A 519 13.32 -13.36 9.77
CA GLN A 519 12.38 -14.36 9.20
C GLN A 519 10.88 -13.96 9.06
N GLY A 520 10.54 -12.67 8.90
CA GLY A 520 9.16 -12.16 8.86
C GLY A 520 8.84 -11.11 7.78
N GLY A 521 9.80 -10.48 7.11
CA GLY A 521 9.50 -9.48 6.06
C GLY A 521 10.59 -8.44 5.84
N PHE A 522 10.38 -7.57 4.84
CA PHE A 522 11.28 -6.45 4.53
C PHE A 522 10.57 -5.10 4.75
N LYS A 523 11.29 -4.11 5.28
CA LYS A 523 10.85 -2.72 5.46
C LYS A 523 11.29 -1.90 4.25
N ILE A 524 10.36 -1.33 3.49
CA ILE A 524 10.72 -0.45 2.38
C ILE A 524 10.99 0.98 2.87
N ALA A 525 12.20 1.47 2.63
CA ALA A 525 12.50 2.89 2.58
C ALA A 525 12.36 3.39 1.12
N ARG A 526 11.40 4.28 0.86
CA ARG A 526 11.27 4.96 -0.45
C ARG A 526 12.10 6.23 -0.43
N GLY A 527 13.23 6.21 -1.12
CA GLY A 527 14.11 7.36 -1.25
C GLY A 527 13.45 8.55 -1.97
N SER A 528 13.95 9.75 -1.69
CA SER A 528 13.52 10.98 -2.36
C SER A 528 13.89 10.98 -3.86
N PRO A 529 13.18 11.75 -4.71
CA PRO A 529 13.32 11.67 -6.17
C PRO A 529 14.69 11.95 -6.83
N PRO A 530 15.68 12.71 -6.30
CA PRO A 530 16.90 13.01 -7.06
C PRO A 530 17.79 11.79 -7.38
N PHE A 531 17.60 10.64 -6.71
CA PHE A 531 18.35 9.41 -7.00
C PHE A 531 17.88 8.70 -8.29
N ALA A 532 16.62 8.90 -8.69
CA ALA A 532 16.00 8.21 -9.83
C ALA A 532 16.57 8.62 -11.20
N ALA A 533 17.21 9.79 -11.29
CA ALA A 533 17.72 10.34 -12.54
C ALA A 533 18.99 9.65 -13.07
N THR A 534 19.80 9.07 -12.16
CA THR A 534 21.15 8.59 -12.49
C THR A 534 21.16 7.11 -12.87
N ILE A 535 20.44 6.29 -12.11
CA ILE A 535 20.62 4.83 -12.09
C ILE A 535 20.20 4.16 -13.39
N ASN A 536 19.14 4.65 -14.04
CA ASN A 536 18.59 4.09 -15.28
C ASN A 536 19.55 4.19 -16.49
N CYS A 537 20.70 4.84 -16.28
CA CYS A 537 21.73 5.11 -17.27
C CYS A 537 23.09 4.48 -16.89
N ALA A 538 23.19 3.86 -15.71
CA ALA A 538 24.39 3.15 -15.26
C ALA A 538 24.55 1.79 -15.98
N LYS A 539 25.79 1.37 -16.23
CA LYS A 539 26.12 0.02 -16.71
C LYS A 539 26.33 -1.00 -15.58
N HIS A 540 26.81 -0.56 -14.42
CA HIS A 540 27.03 -1.41 -13.26
C HIS A 540 26.49 -0.74 -11.99
N LEU A 541 26.00 -1.57 -11.06
CA LEU A 541 25.72 -1.22 -9.67
C LEU A 541 26.57 -2.14 -8.80
N ILE A 542 27.15 -1.59 -7.74
CA ILE A 542 27.89 -2.31 -6.70
C ILE A 542 27.57 -1.68 -5.34
N THR A 543 27.79 -2.42 -4.27
CA THR A 543 27.55 -2.04 -2.87
C THR A 543 28.83 -2.14 -2.06
N GLY A 544 28.88 -1.42 -0.95
CA GLY A 544 29.99 -1.46 0.01
C GLY A 544 30.09 -0.18 0.85
N ASP A 545 30.77 -0.24 1.99
CA ASP A 545 31.04 0.92 2.84
C ASP A 545 32.17 1.78 2.26
N PHE A 546 31.85 2.53 1.19
CA PHE A 546 32.81 3.45 0.56
C PHE A 546 33.18 4.63 1.48
N ASN A 547 32.47 4.86 2.59
CA ASN A 547 32.62 6.07 3.40
C ASN A 547 33.30 5.84 4.77
N GLY A 548 33.25 4.61 5.29
CA GLY A 548 33.81 4.16 6.57
C GLY A 548 32.90 4.42 7.77
N ASP A 549 31.56 4.35 7.61
CA ASP A 549 30.60 4.52 8.72
C ASP A 549 30.01 3.22 9.27
N GLY A 550 30.34 2.08 8.68
CA GLY A 550 29.84 0.76 9.04
C GLY A 550 28.46 0.45 8.47
N THR A 551 28.02 1.17 7.43
CA THR A 551 26.82 0.86 6.64
C THR A 551 27.17 0.80 5.15
N ASP A 552 26.53 -0.09 4.42
CA ASP A 552 26.77 -0.20 2.98
C ASP A 552 26.16 0.99 2.23
N ASP A 553 26.93 1.53 1.28
CA ASP A 553 26.49 2.53 0.31
C ASP A 553 26.19 1.84 -1.04
N VAL A 554 25.46 2.52 -1.93
CA VAL A 554 25.26 2.06 -3.33
C VAL A 554 26.05 2.93 -4.30
N ALA A 555 26.88 2.32 -5.16
CA ALA A 555 27.62 3.00 -6.22
C ALA A 555 27.10 2.64 -7.63
N ALA A 556 26.93 3.67 -8.47
CA ALA A 556 26.50 3.53 -9.86
C ALA A 556 27.59 3.99 -10.85
N ILE A 557 27.89 3.18 -11.87
CA ILE A 557 28.99 3.39 -12.84
C ILE A 557 28.44 3.41 -14.28
N GLY A 558 28.71 4.47 -15.06
CA GLY A 558 28.14 4.65 -16.42
C GLY A 558 28.99 5.45 -17.43
N ARG A 559 28.51 5.54 -18.68
CA ARG A 559 29.15 6.32 -19.78
C ARG A 559 28.61 7.75 -19.86
N SER A 560 29.34 8.63 -20.56
CA SER A 560 29.00 10.04 -20.80
C SER A 560 27.65 10.23 -21.50
N GLY A 561 26.86 11.21 -21.04
CA GLY A 561 25.54 11.58 -21.61
C GLY A 561 24.36 11.44 -20.64
N CYS A 562 24.58 10.84 -19.47
CA CYS A 562 23.52 10.47 -18.51
C CYS A 562 23.06 11.57 -17.54
N THR A 563 23.60 12.79 -17.64
CA THR A 563 23.14 13.95 -16.85
C THR A 563 23.07 15.19 -17.74
N ALA A 564 22.14 16.09 -17.46
CA ALA A 564 21.88 17.26 -18.30
C ALA A 564 22.97 18.37 -18.25
N GLN A 565 24.15 18.09 -17.66
CA GLN A 565 25.22 19.08 -17.52
C GLN A 565 26.68 18.56 -17.45
N CYS A 566 26.96 17.25 -17.60
CA CYS A 566 28.33 16.71 -17.52
C CYS A 566 28.74 15.84 -18.72
N ASP A 567 29.89 16.18 -19.32
CA ASP A 567 30.43 15.59 -20.56
C ASP A 567 31.44 14.43 -20.34
N GLN A 568 31.51 13.82 -19.15
CA GLN A 568 32.47 12.73 -18.83
C GLN A 568 31.85 11.63 -17.96
N GLY A 569 32.46 10.44 -17.95
CA GLY A 569 32.00 9.28 -17.16
C GLY A 569 32.19 9.50 -15.66
N ALA A 570 31.26 8.96 -14.86
CA ALA A 570 31.17 9.22 -13.43
C ALA A 570 30.87 7.95 -12.62
N VAL A 571 31.39 7.93 -11.39
CA VAL A 571 30.96 7.05 -10.30
C VAL A 571 30.18 7.94 -9.32
N MET A 572 28.99 7.53 -8.90
CA MET A 572 28.23 8.23 -7.85
C MET A 572 27.81 7.25 -6.76
N THR A 573 28.14 7.60 -5.51
CA THR A 573 27.85 6.85 -4.28
C THR A 573 26.71 7.54 -3.52
N ALA A 574 25.76 6.76 -3.00
CA ALA A 574 24.69 7.28 -2.15
C ALA A 574 24.60 6.48 -0.85
N SER A 575 24.61 7.21 0.28
CA SER A 575 24.42 6.63 1.61
C SER A 575 22.95 6.51 1.97
N THR A 576 22.59 5.35 2.52
CA THR A 576 21.21 4.91 2.74
C THR A 576 20.83 4.74 4.20
N ASN A 577 21.61 5.35 5.11
CA ASN A 577 21.36 5.43 6.56
C ASN A 577 19.86 5.46 6.94
N GLY A 578 19.39 4.38 7.60
CA GLY A 578 17.97 3.96 7.67
C GLY A 578 16.95 4.82 8.44
N ASN A 579 17.23 6.11 8.68
CA ASN A 579 16.29 7.08 9.26
C ASN A 579 16.38 8.45 8.56
N ASP A 580 15.49 8.70 7.59
CA ASP A 580 15.13 10.03 7.05
C ASP A 580 16.26 11.08 6.92
N ASP A 581 17.33 10.78 6.17
CA ASP A 581 18.11 11.78 5.39
C ASP A 581 19.16 11.04 4.52
N SER A 582 18.91 10.91 3.21
CA SER A 582 19.95 10.43 2.28
C SER A 582 20.98 11.54 2.05
N VAL A 583 22.18 11.37 2.62
CA VAL A 583 23.30 12.29 2.35
C VAL A 583 23.90 11.92 0.98
N PHE A 584 23.58 12.72 -0.03
CA PHE A 584 24.05 12.51 -1.39
C PHE A 584 25.50 12.97 -1.56
N TYR A 585 26.44 12.04 -1.70
CA TYR A 585 27.74 12.31 -2.30
C TYR A 585 27.63 12.27 -3.82
N ALA A 586 26.97 13.28 -4.39
CA ALA A 586 27.21 13.59 -5.78
C ALA A 586 28.68 14.01 -5.93
N VAL A 587 29.43 13.35 -6.80
CA VAL A 587 30.70 13.89 -7.32
C VAL A 587 30.38 14.99 -8.35
N ASP A 588 29.55 15.95 -7.97
CA ASP A 588 29.34 17.20 -8.70
C ASP A 588 30.37 18.21 -8.20
N GLY A 589 31.54 18.18 -8.83
CA GLY A 589 32.69 18.86 -8.25
C GLY A 589 34.06 18.33 -8.62
N VAL A 590 34.25 17.77 -9.82
CA VAL A 590 35.47 18.13 -10.56
C VAL A 590 35.22 19.48 -11.25
N THR A 591 34.94 20.51 -10.43
CA THR A 591 35.32 21.86 -10.84
C THR A 591 36.82 21.98 -10.61
N PRO A 592 37.62 22.63 -11.49
CA PRO A 592 39.08 22.43 -11.52
C PRO A 592 39.92 22.99 -10.36
N SER A 593 39.34 23.24 -9.17
CA SER A 593 40.01 23.86 -8.02
C SER A 593 40.35 22.90 -6.88
N ASP A 594 39.52 21.89 -6.60
CA ASP A 594 39.61 21.12 -5.34
C ASP A 594 40.11 19.67 -5.50
N VAL A 595 40.29 19.21 -6.75
CA VAL A 595 41.25 18.15 -7.08
C VAL A 595 42.52 18.83 -7.58
N GLY A 596 43.58 18.76 -6.79
CA GLY A 596 44.86 19.42 -7.08
C GLY A 596 45.71 18.74 -8.15
N PHE A 597 45.21 18.57 -9.38
CA PHE A 597 46.03 18.39 -10.58
C PHE A 597 45.38 19.10 -11.79
N VAL A 598 45.71 20.37 -11.98
CA VAL A 598 46.66 20.89 -13.01
C VAL A 598 46.05 20.98 -14.42
N PRO A 599 46.01 22.19 -15.04
CA PRO A 599 45.36 22.39 -16.32
C PRO A 599 46.15 21.80 -17.50
N ASN A 600 45.46 21.01 -18.32
CA ASN A 600 45.67 20.91 -19.77
C ASN A 600 47.06 20.42 -20.26
N ASP A 601 47.77 19.60 -19.48
CA ASP A 601 48.95 18.88 -19.99
C ASP A 601 48.56 17.46 -20.46
N GLN A 602 49.09 17.05 -21.61
CA GLN A 602 48.76 15.80 -22.30
C GLN A 602 49.55 14.62 -21.71
N SER A 603 49.36 14.34 -20.41
CA SER A 603 50.00 13.20 -19.76
C SER A 603 49.25 11.88 -20.01
N PRO A 604 49.91 10.73 -20.28
CA PRO A 604 49.23 9.57 -20.89
C PRO A 604 48.31 8.77 -19.96
N GLY A 605 48.32 9.00 -18.65
CA GLY A 605 47.49 8.26 -17.68
C GLY A 605 46.00 8.59 -17.77
N ASP A 606 45.66 9.80 -18.22
CA ASP A 606 44.32 10.43 -18.18
C ASP A 606 43.29 9.81 -19.16
N HIS A 607 43.58 8.60 -19.66
CA HIS A 607 42.88 7.93 -20.76
C HIS A 607 42.24 6.59 -20.42
N PHE A 608 42.65 5.88 -19.35
CA PHE A 608 42.18 4.49 -19.14
C PHE A 608 40.71 4.44 -18.77
N PHE A 609 40.32 4.96 -17.59
CA PHE A 609 38.91 4.95 -17.14
C PHE A 609 37.95 5.58 -18.16
N ARG A 610 38.40 6.62 -18.89
CA ARG A 610 37.60 7.27 -19.96
C ARG A 610 37.40 6.41 -21.21
N LYS A 611 38.32 5.51 -21.56
CA LYS A 611 38.21 4.61 -22.73
C LYS A 611 37.68 3.21 -22.37
N ALA A 612 37.97 2.75 -21.16
CA ALA A 612 37.90 1.34 -20.77
C ALA A 612 36.53 0.87 -20.28
N ILE A 613 35.59 1.77 -19.94
CA ILE A 613 34.21 1.38 -19.60
C ILE A 613 33.51 0.94 -20.90
N ASP A 614 33.48 -0.35 -21.20
CA ASP A 614 32.81 -0.95 -22.35
C ASP A 614 31.81 -2.06 -21.97
N GLU A 615 31.77 -3.18 -22.68
CA GLU A 615 30.89 -4.34 -22.37
C GLU A 615 31.69 -5.52 -21.78
N ARG A 616 33.02 -5.44 -21.83
CA ARG A 616 33.96 -6.42 -21.31
C ARG A 616 34.46 -6.05 -19.91
N SER A 617 34.44 -4.76 -19.55
CA SER A 617 34.73 -4.28 -18.20
C SER A 617 33.94 -5.04 -17.13
N ARG A 618 34.58 -5.34 -16.01
CA ARG A 618 33.93 -5.86 -14.81
C ARG A 618 34.34 -5.03 -13.60
N PHE A 619 33.43 -4.88 -12.64
CA PHE A 619 33.61 -4.09 -11.43
C PHE A 619 33.15 -4.90 -10.23
N VAL A 620 33.91 -4.82 -9.14
CA VAL A 620 33.54 -5.29 -7.80
C VAL A 620 33.96 -4.26 -6.78
N ALA A 621 33.31 -4.26 -5.63
CA ALA A 621 33.69 -3.50 -4.45
C ALA A 621 34.09 -4.45 -3.31
N GLY A 622 34.79 -3.91 -2.31
CA GLY A 622 35.30 -4.63 -1.14
C GLY A 622 36.57 -3.99 -0.58
N ASN A 623 36.95 -4.38 0.64
CA ASN A 623 38.08 -3.87 1.40
C ASN A 623 39.41 -4.50 0.94
N PHE A 624 39.80 -4.22 -0.31
CA PHE A 624 41.01 -4.77 -0.94
C PHE A 624 42.34 -4.23 -0.35
N ASN A 625 42.29 -3.20 0.49
CA ASN A 625 43.49 -2.55 1.03
C ASN A 625 43.63 -2.62 2.56
N GLY A 626 42.57 -3.02 3.28
CA GLY A 626 42.59 -3.18 4.73
C GLY A 626 42.41 -1.91 5.55
N ASP A 627 41.90 -0.81 4.97
CA ASP A 627 41.65 0.46 5.68
C ASP A 627 40.21 0.64 6.21
N GLU A 628 39.46 -0.46 6.28
CA GLU A 628 38.07 -0.55 6.77
C GLU A 628 37.08 0.25 5.88
N LYS A 629 37.43 0.50 4.62
CA LYS A 629 36.52 1.04 3.61
C LYS A 629 36.57 0.21 2.34
N ASP A 630 35.47 0.23 1.62
CA ASP A 630 35.42 -0.46 0.34
C ASP A 630 36.04 0.36 -0.79
N ASP A 631 36.88 -0.33 -1.55
CA ASP A 631 37.51 0.12 -2.78
C ASP A 631 36.69 -0.40 -3.98
N ILE A 632 37.04 0.02 -5.21
CA ILE A 632 36.45 -0.55 -6.44
C ILE A 632 37.56 -1.09 -7.34
N VAL A 633 37.51 -2.39 -7.65
CA VAL A 633 38.40 -3.01 -8.65
C VAL A 633 37.72 -3.08 -10.00
N MET A 634 38.38 -2.52 -11.01
CA MET A 634 38.02 -2.64 -12.42
C MET A 634 38.91 -3.69 -13.11
N LEU A 635 38.32 -4.77 -13.61
CA LEU A 635 38.98 -5.74 -14.49
C LEU A 635 38.68 -5.37 -15.95
N HIS A 636 39.73 -5.15 -16.76
CA HIS A 636 39.62 -4.88 -18.19
C HIS A 636 40.98 -5.02 -18.88
N GLN A 637 41.06 -5.78 -19.97
CA GLN A 637 42.23 -5.76 -20.85
C GLN A 637 42.00 -4.87 -22.07
N PRO A 638 42.86 -3.85 -22.31
CA PRO A 638 42.69 -2.95 -23.43
C PRO A 638 42.90 -3.65 -24.78
N ASP A 639 42.02 -3.38 -25.74
CA ASP A 639 42.22 -3.82 -27.13
C ASP A 639 43.44 -3.12 -27.75
N VAL A 640 44.50 -3.91 -27.99
CA VAL A 640 45.80 -3.48 -28.52
C VAL A 640 45.71 -2.51 -29.70
N SER A 641 46.11 -1.26 -29.46
CA SER A 641 46.18 -0.17 -30.44
C SER A 641 47.25 0.86 -30.02
N PRO A 642 48.04 1.43 -30.94
CA PRO A 642 49.39 1.92 -30.62
C PRO A 642 49.44 3.24 -29.83
N CYS A 643 50.58 3.47 -29.18
CA CYS A 643 50.90 4.65 -28.37
C CYS A 643 50.44 5.99 -29.00
N PRO A 644 49.85 6.93 -28.22
CA PRO A 644 49.57 8.30 -28.67
C PRO A 644 50.82 9.15 -28.99
N HIS A 645 52.02 8.67 -28.64
CA HIS A 645 53.31 9.35 -28.80
C HIS A 645 54.36 8.38 -29.38
N PRO A 646 55.46 8.89 -29.99
CA PRO A 646 56.46 8.04 -30.64
C PRO A 646 57.21 7.16 -29.63
N CYS A 647 56.72 5.94 -29.45
CA CYS A 647 57.34 4.89 -28.64
C CYS A 647 58.65 4.42 -29.28
N ASN A 648 59.77 4.95 -28.78
CA ASN A 648 61.13 4.76 -29.30
C ASN A 648 61.80 3.43 -28.88
N ALA A 649 61.06 2.32 -28.83
CA ALA A 649 61.62 0.96 -28.82
C ALA A 649 60.52 -0.08 -29.12
N PRO A 650 60.75 -1.08 -30.00
CA PRO A 650 59.89 -2.26 -30.08
C PRO A 650 60.25 -3.22 -28.93
N GLY A 651 59.50 -3.19 -27.83
CA GLY A 651 59.69 -4.14 -26.72
C GLY A 651 58.92 -3.81 -25.44
N ASP A 652 58.89 -2.53 -25.05
CA ASP A 652 58.30 -2.12 -23.76
C ASP A 652 56.80 -1.82 -23.90
N TRP A 653 55.98 -2.83 -23.63
CA TRP A 653 54.53 -2.69 -23.45
C TRP A 653 54.19 -3.01 -21.99
N HIS A 654 53.93 -1.98 -21.16
CA HIS A 654 53.23 -2.18 -19.89
C HIS A 654 51.75 -2.37 -20.21
N VAL A 655 51.30 -3.62 -20.16
CA VAL A 655 49.87 -3.98 -20.26
C VAL A 655 49.36 -4.05 -18.83
N TYR A 656 48.79 -2.94 -18.35
CA TYR A 656 48.08 -2.96 -17.09
C TYR A 656 46.73 -3.67 -17.28
N ASP A 657 46.46 -4.65 -16.42
CA ASP A 657 45.35 -5.59 -16.56
C ASP A 657 44.13 -5.20 -15.70
N GLY A 658 44.26 -4.19 -14.83
CA GLY A 658 43.14 -3.65 -14.07
C GLY A 658 43.48 -2.33 -13.39
N ALA A 659 42.48 -1.74 -12.74
CA ALA A 659 42.64 -0.53 -11.93
C ALA A 659 41.94 -0.68 -10.57
N LEU A 660 42.57 -0.18 -9.52
CA LEU A 660 41.99 -0.02 -8.19
C LEU A 660 41.59 1.44 -8.02
N LEU A 661 40.33 1.70 -7.69
CA LEU A 661 39.88 2.97 -7.15
C LEU A 661 39.85 2.83 -5.62
N THR A 662 40.89 3.32 -4.95
CA THR A 662 40.95 3.29 -3.49
C THR A 662 40.07 4.39 -2.90
N SER A 663 39.20 4.06 -1.95
CA SER A 663 38.38 5.07 -1.28
C SER A 663 39.20 5.92 -0.32
N THR A 664 38.95 7.23 -0.33
CA THR A 664 39.49 8.19 0.65
C THR A 664 38.46 8.59 1.70
N GLY A 665 37.26 7.99 1.65
CA GLY A 665 36.08 8.37 2.44
C GLY A 665 35.37 9.62 1.89
N ASN A 666 34.08 9.79 2.24
CA ASN A 666 33.21 10.86 1.74
C ASN A 666 33.02 10.85 0.20
N GLY A 667 32.89 9.66 -0.41
CA GLY A 667 32.58 9.50 -1.83
C GLY A 667 33.70 9.95 -2.80
N LYS A 668 34.96 9.94 -2.36
CA LYS A 668 36.13 10.31 -3.17
C LYS A 668 37.09 9.14 -3.31
N PHE A 669 37.57 8.91 -4.53
CA PHE A 669 38.50 7.83 -4.85
C PHE A 669 39.83 8.36 -5.40
N THR A 670 40.90 7.59 -5.20
CA THR A 670 42.19 7.73 -5.89
C THR A 670 42.45 6.51 -6.76
N ASP A 671 42.87 6.69 -8.00
CA ASP A 671 43.12 5.60 -8.93
C ASP A 671 44.58 5.09 -8.86
N SER A 672 44.73 3.78 -9.00
CA SER A 672 46.01 3.11 -9.20
C SER A 672 45.88 1.90 -10.12
N TRP A 673 47.00 1.44 -10.66
CA TRP A 673 47.02 0.32 -11.61
C TRP A 673 47.31 -1.00 -10.89
N ILE A 674 46.53 -2.04 -11.21
CA ILE A 674 46.76 -3.40 -10.70
C ILE A 674 47.41 -4.23 -11.80
N GLU A 675 48.47 -4.96 -11.45
CA GLU A 675 48.97 -6.09 -12.23
C GLU A 675 48.63 -7.38 -11.47
N PHE A 676 47.85 -8.27 -12.08
CA PHE A 676 47.59 -9.60 -11.52
C PHE A 676 48.75 -10.55 -11.89
N PRO A 677 49.22 -11.43 -10.98
CA PRO A 677 50.35 -12.33 -11.24
C PRO A 677 50.03 -13.46 -12.24
N GLN A 678 48.81 -13.51 -12.75
CA GLN A 678 48.26 -14.39 -13.79
C GLN A 678 47.29 -13.56 -14.66
N PRO A 679 46.92 -14.01 -15.87
CA PRO A 679 46.01 -13.27 -16.77
C PRO A 679 44.54 -13.31 -16.30
N PHE A 680 44.30 -12.90 -15.05
CA PHE A 680 43.02 -12.95 -14.34
C PHE A 680 41.99 -12.01 -14.96
N ALA A 681 42.38 -10.78 -15.28
CA ALA A 681 41.51 -9.85 -16.00
C ALA A 681 41.17 -10.34 -17.42
N TYR A 682 42.13 -10.95 -18.15
CA TYR A 682 41.85 -11.60 -19.44
C TYR A 682 40.82 -12.73 -19.31
N TRP A 683 40.94 -13.54 -18.24
CA TRP A 683 39.95 -14.57 -17.92
C TRP A 683 38.57 -13.97 -17.66
N SER A 684 38.47 -12.78 -17.05
CA SER A 684 37.20 -12.09 -16.79
C SER A 684 36.44 -11.68 -18.08
N GLU A 685 37.15 -11.58 -19.20
CA GLU A 685 36.58 -11.14 -20.47
C GLU A 685 36.05 -12.27 -21.36
N ASP A 686 36.26 -13.54 -20.99
CA ASP A 686 35.75 -14.74 -21.71
C ASP A 686 36.10 -14.77 -23.21
N ARG A 687 37.22 -14.16 -23.62
CA ARG A 687 37.61 -13.99 -25.04
C ARG A 687 37.76 -15.30 -25.83
N ALA A 688 37.83 -16.44 -25.14
CA ALA A 688 37.90 -17.78 -25.74
C ALA A 688 36.51 -18.34 -26.13
N ASN A 689 35.41 -17.69 -25.74
CA ASN A 689 34.06 -18.17 -25.99
C ASN A 689 33.68 -18.01 -27.48
N PRO A 690 33.42 -19.12 -28.22
CA PRO A 690 33.18 -19.07 -29.66
C PRO A 690 31.85 -18.41 -30.04
N THR A 691 30.96 -18.13 -29.07
CA THR A 691 29.70 -17.41 -29.31
C THR A 691 29.86 -15.89 -29.27
N GLY A 692 31.02 -15.38 -28.85
CA GLY A 692 31.26 -13.95 -28.62
C GLY A 692 30.51 -13.36 -27.41
N LYS A 693 29.65 -14.14 -26.74
CA LYS A 693 28.98 -13.74 -25.49
C LYS A 693 29.89 -14.07 -24.31
N ASN A 694 30.16 -13.09 -23.46
CA ASN A 694 30.91 -13.31 -22.22
C ASN A 694 29.99 -13.90 -21.14
N ASN A 695 30.31 -15.09 -20.62
CA ASN A 695 29.56 -15.79 -19.58
C ASN A 695 30.17 -15.65 -18.17
N ILE A 696 31.22 -14.84 -18.00
CA ILE A 696 31.87 -14.65 -16.71
C ILE A 696 31.04 -13.75 -15.81
N THR A 697 30.77 -14.26 -14.61
CA THR A 697 30.39 -13.46 -13.44
C THR A 697 31.62 -13.25 -12.56
N VAL A 698 31.74 -12.04 -12.03
CA VAL A 698 32.70 -11.67 -10.99
C VAL A 698 31.94 -11.40 -9.69
N ALA A 699 32.52 -11.73 -8.56
CA ALA A 699 32.07 -11.34 -7.22
C ALA A 699 33.29 -11.13 -6.32
N ALA A 700 33.11 -10.42 -5.21
CA ALA A 700 34.13 -10.20 -4.19
C ALA A 700 33.52 -10.39 -2.80
N GLU A 701 34.31 -11.00 -1.92
CA GLU A 701 34.05 -11.42 -0.53
C GLU A 701 35.38 -12.00 0.01
N ASP A 702 35.56 -12.15 1.33
CA ASP A 702 36.70 -12.85 1.95
C ASP A 702 36.62 -14.38 1.78
N PHE A 703 37.38 -14.96 0.84
CA PHE A 703 37.36 -16.40 0.54
C PHE A 703 38.39 -17.24 1.32
N ASP A 704 39.38 -16.64 1.99
CA ASP A 704 40.37 -17.37 2.82
C ASP A 704 40.31 -17.13 4.34
N GLY A 705 39.56 -16.12 4.76
CA GLY A 705 39.27 -15.79 6.16
C GLY A 705 40.34 -14.89 6.79
N ASP A 706 41.10 -14.13 5.99
CA ASP A 706 42.15 -13.22 6.47
C ASP A 706 41.64 -11.81 6.83
N GLY A 707 40.41 -11.46 6.44
CA GLY A 707 39.76 -10.18 6.69
C GLY A 707 39.89 -9.16 5.56
N TYR A 708 40.36 -9.56 4.38
CA TYR A 708 40.33 -8.76 3.15
C TYR A 708 39.44 -9.41 2.10
N ASP A 709 38.71 -8.60 1.31
CA ASP A 709 37.92 -9.15 0.22
C ASP A 709 38.80 -9.64 -0.94
N ASP A 710 38.49 -10.83 -1.44
CA ASP A 710 39.12 -11.41 -2.62
C ASP A 710 38.22 -11.22 -3.85
N ILE A 711 38.66 -11.72 -5.01
CA ILE A 711 37.87 -11.69 -6.24
C ILE A 711 37.73 -13.08 -6.82
N VAL A 712 36.50 -13.52 -7.11
CA VAL A 712 36.21 -14.82 -7.73
C VAL A 712 35.65 -14.65 -9.15
N LEU A 713 36.08 -15.50 -10.09
CA LEU A 713 35.57 -15.54 -11.46
C LEU A 713 34.90 -16.88 -11.76
N THR A 714 33.66 -16.89 -12.25
CA THR A 714 32.99 -18.16 -12.58
C THR A 714 32.17 -18.06 -13.87
N GLY A 715 31.87 -19.22 -14.48
CA GLY A 715 31.09 -19.35 -15.72
C GLY A 715 31.85 -19.27 -17.05
N GLY A 716 33.18 -19.21 -17.03
CA GLY A 716 34.01 -19.11 -18.24
C GLY A 716 33.95 -20.31 -19.17
N TYR A 717 33.97 -20.08 -20.47
CA TYR A 717 33.71 -21.13 -21.46
C TYR A 717 34.81 -22.20 -21.50
N GLY A 718 34.43 -23.47 -21.32
CA GLY A 718 35.33 -24.61 -21.28
C GLY A 718 36.11 -24.76 -19.97
N TRP A 719 35.76 -24.02 -18.92
CA TRP A 719 36.49 -24.06 -17.65
C TRP A 719 36.22 -25.36 -16.88
N HIS A 720 37.26 -25.84 -16.20
CA HIS A 720 37.21 -26.99 -15.30
C HIS A 720 37.72 -26.63 -13.90
N THR A 721 37.98 -25.34 -13.70
CA THR A 721 38.71 -24.77 -12.58
C THR A 721 37.98 -23.52 -12.08
N GLN A 722 38.31 -23.09 -10.87
CA GLN A 722 37.70 -21.95 -10.18
C GLN A 722 38.82 -20.94 -9.84
N PRO A 723 39.00 -19.87 -10.64
CA PRO A 723 39.95 -18.81 -10.33
C PRO A 723 39.49 -17.95 -9.14
N VAL A 724 40.43 -17.68 -8.23
CA VAL A 724 40.30 -16.73 -7.11
C VAL A 724 41.56 -15.87 -7.08
N ALA A 725 41.40 -14.55 -7.00
CA ALA A 725 42.47 -13.59 -6.76
C ALA A 725 42.38 -13.11 -5.31
N PHE A 726 43.24 -13.68 -4.46
CA PHE A 726 43.32 -13.34 -3.05
C PHE A 726 43.96 -11.97 -2.86
N SER A 727 43.37 -11.11 -2.04
CA SER A 727 43.98 -9.84 -1.66
C SER A 727 45.24 -10.07 -0.80
N ASN A 728 46.08 -9.04 -0.69
CA ASN A 728 47.22 -9.02 0.24
C ASN A 728 47.14 -7.80 1.19
N GLY A 729 45.95 -7.21 1.35
CA GLY A 729 45.72 -6.05 2.21
C GLY A 729 46.56 -4.82 1.84
N ASN A 730 46.81 -4.63 0.53
CA ASN A 730 47.66 -3.55 0.03
C ASN A 730 47.39 -3.17 -1.44
N GLY A 731 46.25 -3.58 -2.02
CA GLY A 731 45.93 -3.38 -3.43
C GLY A 731 46.69 -4.29 -4.42
N THR A 732 47.41 -5.30 -3.95
CA THR A 732 48.02 -6.36 -4.78
C THR A 732 47.37 -7.72 -4.51
N PHE A 733 47.35 -8.59 -5.50
CA PHE A 733 46.64 -9.87 -5.47
C PHE A 733 47.57 -11.06 -5.70
N SER A 734 47.30 -12.18 -5.02
CA SER A 734 47.81 -13.51 -5.38
C SER A 734 46.71 -14.28 -6.12
N VAL A 735 47.01 -15.23 -7.01
CA VAL A 735 45.98 -15.91 -7.82
C VAL A 735 46.07 -17.43 -7.71
N SER A 736 44.97 -18.05 -7.30
CA SER A 736 44.72 -19.48 -7.37
C SER A 736 43.77 -19.81 -8.53
N ASN A 737 43.84 -21.05 -9.03
CA ASN A 737 43.00 -21.54 -10.13
C ASN A 737 42.84 -23.06 -10.01
N ALA A 738 42.16 -23.49 -8.95
CA ALA A 738 42.07 -24.91 -8.58
C ALA A 738 41.04 -25.68 -9.42
N ASN A 739 41.23 -26.99 -9.56
CA ASN A 739 40.37 -27.86 -10.37
C ASN A 739 39.04 -28.18 -9.64
N LEU A 740 37.93 -27.74 -10.21
CA LEU A 740 36.57 -27.89 -9.67
C LEU A 740 35.57 -28.22 -10.81
N PRO A 741 35.78 -29.32 -11.57
CA PRO A 741 35.11 -29.52 -12.87
C PRO A 741 33.59 -29.69 -12.76
N GLY A 742 33.09 -30.27 -11.66
CA GLY A 742 31.65 -30.42 -11.44
C GLY A 742 30.95 -29.06 -11.37
N PHE A 743 31.32 -28.24 -10.40
CA PHE A 743 30.77 -26.89 -10.19
C PHE A 743 31.05 -25.95 -11.37
N ALA A 744 32.29 -25.93 -11.88
CA ALA A 744 32.64 -25.11 -13.05
C ALA A 744 31.77 -25.45 -14.26
N SER A 745 31.48 -26.75 -14.51
CA SER A 745 30.59 -27.15 -15.60
C SER A 745 29.11 -26.75 -15.38
N LEU A 746 28.67 -26.65 -14.12
CA LEU A 746 27.33 -26.15 -13.77
C LEU A 746 27.23 -24.65 -14.05
N ALA A 747 28.24 -23.86 -13.65
CA ALA A 747 28.33 -22.42 -13.90
C ALA A 747 28.40 -22.02 -15.38
N GLN A 748 28.59 -22.98 -16.29
CA GLN A 748 28.60 -22.76 -17.75
C GLN A 748 27.29 -23.18 -18.43
N GLN A 749 26.32 -23.76 -17.70
CA GLN A 749 25.11 -24.29 -18.32
C GLN A 749 24.23 -23.15 -18.88
N PRO A 750 23.82 -23.22 -20.16
CA PRO A 750 22.79 -22.32 -20.66
C PRO A 750 21.45 -22.68 -20.02
N GLY A 751 20.80 -21.68 -19.40
CA GLY A 751 19.44 -21.81 -18.92
C GLY A 751 18.43 -21.89 -20.06
N GLN A 752 17.19 -22.22 -19.70
CA GLN A 752 16.08 -22.10 -20.63
C GLN A 752 15.93 -20.64 -21.07
N ASN A 753 15.51 -20.44 -22.33
CA ASN A 753 15.37 -19.13 -22.97
C ASN A 753 16.65 -18.26 -23.00
N GLY A 754 17.85 -18.86 -22.85
CA GLY A 754 19.13 -18.15 -22.97
C GLY A 754 19.60 -17.42 -21.71
N ILE A 755 18.89 -17.60 -20.60
CA ILE A 755 19.25 -17.04 -19.28
C ILE A 755 20.55 -17.69 -18.79
N LYS A 756 21.49 -16.87 -18.29
CA LYS A 756 22.76 -17.36 -17.72
C LYS A 756 22.57 -17.84 -16.29
N THR A 757 23.44 -18.75 -15.84
CA THR A 757 23.59 -19.04 -14.41
C THR A 757 23.90 -17.78 -13.63
N LYS A 758 23.26 -17.65 -12.47
CA LYS A 758 23.45 -16.55 -11.53
C LYS A 758 24.34 -17.02 -10.39
N VAL A 759 25.03 -16.08 -9.75
CA VAL A 759 26.04 -16.35 -8.73
C VAL A 759 25.73 -15.51 -7.51
N ALA A 760 25.74 -16.14 -6.34
CA ALA A 760 25.71 -15.48 -5.04
C ALA A 760 26.93 -15.96 -4.23
N VAL A 761 27.41 -15.12 -3.34
CA VAL A 761 28.56 -15.36 -2.46
C VAL A 761 28.17 -15.07 -1.01
N GLY A 762 28.97 -15.56 -0.06
CA GLY A 762 28.76 -15.40 1.39
C GLY A 762 29.04 -16.70 2.16
N ASP A 763 29.25 -16.62 3.47
CA ASP A 763 29.60 -17.78 4.32
C ASP A 763 28.37 -18.68 4.60
N PHE A 764 28.02 -19.53 3.63
CA PHE A 764 26.84 -20.40 3.74
C PHE A 764 26.99 -21.50 4.81
N ASN A 765 28.17 -21.73 5.37
CA ASN A 765 28.42 -22.83 6.29
C ASN A 765 28.80 -22.41 7.73
N LYS A 766 29.13 -21.13 7.94
CA LYS A 766 29.63 -20.51 9.16
C LYS A 766 31.02 -21.00 9.58
N ASP A 767 31.95 -21.12 8.63
CA ASP A 767 33.37 -21.40 8.92
C ASP A 767 34.30 -20.18 8.88
N GLY A 768 33.76 -19.00 8.58
CA GLY A 768 34.47 -17.72 8.52
C GLY A 768 35.07 -17.42 7.15
N ARG A 769 34.56 -18.04 6.07
CA ARG A 769 34.99 -17.83 4.69
C ARG A 769 33.78 -17.81 3.77
N ALA A 770 33.86 -17.01 2.71
CA ALA A 770 32.84 -16.97 1.69
C ALA A 770 32.81 -18.24 0.84
N ASP A 771 31.60 -18.66 0.52
CA ASP A 771 31.29 -19.79 -0.36
C ASP A 771 30.66 -19.27 -1.66
N ILE A 772 30.50 -20.15 -2.67
CA ILE A 772 29.87 -19.79 -3.95
C ILE A 772 28.59 -20.60 -4.17
N ALA A 773 27.46 -19.95 -4.43
CA ALA A 773 26.19 -20.57 -4.78
C ALA A 773 25.76 -20.25 -6.22
N LEU A 774 25.17 -21.22 -6.92
CA LEU A 774 24.69 -21.07 -8.30
C LEU A 774 23.16 -21.13 -8.41
N GLY A 775 22.59 -20.21 -9.19
CA GLY A 775 21.16 -20.09 -9.46
C GLY A 775 20.83 -20.00 -10.96
N GLY A 776 19.54 -19.87 -11.26
CA GLY A 776 19.06 -19.47 -12.60
C GLY A 776 18.57 -20.60 -13.52
N ILE A 777 18.72 -21.87 -13.15
CA ILE A 777 18.35 -23.01 -14.00
C ILE A 777 17.13 -23.75 -13.44
N GLN A 778 15.97 -23.58 -14.09
CA GLN A 778 14.67 -24.09 -13.63
C GLN A 778 14.62 -25.62 -13.43
N SER A 779 15.47 -26.38 -14.13
CA SER A 779 15.52 -27.85 -14.07
C SER A 779 16.40 -28.40 -12.94
N TRP A 780 17.19 -27.56 -12.26
CA TRP A 780 17.98 -28.00 -11.11
C TRP A 780 17.07 -28.23 -9.90
N ALA A 781 17.28 -29.34 -9.19
CA ALA A 781 16.48 -29.69 -8.01
C ALA A 781 16.87 -28.91 -6.75
N ASN A 782 18.12 -28.40 -6.68
CA ASN A 782 18.69 -27.66 -5.56
C ASN A 782 19.63 -26.56 -6.10
N VAL A 783 20.06 -25.66 -5.21
CA VAL A 783 21.20 -24.75 -5.41
C VAL A 783 22.52 -25.53 -5.25
N PRO A 784 23.40 -25.59 -6.26
CA PRO A 784 24.76 -26.08 -6.09
C PRO A 784 25.57 -25.07 -5.28
N VAL A 785 26.28 -25.54 -4.24
CA VAL A 785 27.21 -24.74 -3.45
C VAL A 785 28.62 -25.33 -3.57
N ALA A 786 29.61 -24.45 -3.69
CA ALA A 786 31.03 -24.75 -3.57
C ALA A 786 31.56 -24.06 -2.31
N LEU A 787 31.85 -24.84 -1.28
CA LEU A 787 32.34 -24.33 0.01
C LEU A 787 33.84 -24.04 -0.07
N SER A 788 34.30 -22.87 0.32
CA SER A 788 35.73 -22.53 0.27
C SER A 788 36.54 -23.36 1.27
N GLN A 789 37.82 -23.59 0.96
CA GLN A 789 38.80 -24.16 1.89
C GLN A 789 39.89 -23.17 2.30
N GLY A 790 39.86 -21.93 1.78
CA GLY A 790 40.83 -20.87 2.05
C GLY A 790 42.21 -21.06 1.42
N ASP A 791 42.32 -21.87 0.37
CA ASP A 791 43.51 -21.97 -0.49
C ASP A 791 43.15 -21.86 -2.00
N GLY A 792 41.93 -21.43 -2.28
CA GLY A 792 41.32 -21.41 -3.60
C GLY A 792 40.82 -22.78 -4.09
N THR A 793 40.92 -23.84 -3.28
CA THR A 793 40.17 -25.08 -3.50
C THR A 793 38.79 -25.00 -2.85
N PHE A 794 37.83 -25.75 -3.40
CA PHE A 794 36.44 -25.75 -2.93
C PHE A 794 35.88 -27.17 -2.82
N ILE A 795 34.96 -27.38 -1.88
CA ILE A 795 34.18 -28.62 -1.73
C ILE A 795 32.77 -28.39 -2.27
N GLN A 796 32.42 -29.06 -3.37
CA GLN A 796 31.05 -29.04 -3.89
C GLN A 796 30.12 -29.89 -3.00
N THR A 797 28.99 -29.32 -2.58
CA THR A 797 27.99 -30.05 -1.78
C THR A 797 27.22 -31.11 -2.60
N GLY A 798 26.79 -32.17 -1.91
CA GLY A 798 26.22 -33.36 -2.56
C GLY A 798 24.75 -33.24 -2.90
N TRP A 799 24.35 -33.72 -4.08
CA TRP A 799 22.94 -33.68 -4.53
C TRP A 799 22.02 -34.60 -3.70
N THR A 800 21.24 -34.03 -2.77
CA THR A 800 20.09 -34.71 -2.14
C THR A 800 18.82 -33.86 -2.25
N PRO A 801 17.60 -34.41 -2.37
CA PRO A 801 16.44 -33.63 -2.82
C PRO A 801 15.82 -32.77 -1.71
N SER A 802 15.70 -31.47 -1.96
CA SER A 802 14.87 -30.53 -1.19
C SER A 802 13.76 -29.92 -2.08
N ASN A 803 12.82 -29.16 -1.50
CA ASN A 803 11.59 -28.77 -2.20
C ASN A 803 11.77 -27.67 -3.26
N SER A 804 11.07 -27.83 -4.38
CA SER A 804 11.36 -27.23 -5.70
C SER A 804 10.93 -25.77 -5.90
N GLY A 805 10.90 -24.93 -4.86
CA GLY A 805 10.41 -23.54 -4.96
C GLY A 805 11.41 -22.55 -5.56
N ILE A 806 12.69 -22.69 -5.19
CA ILE A 806 13.73 -21.67 -5.37
C ILE A 806 14.24 -21.52 -6.82
N MET A 807 14.26 -22.60 -7.60
CA MET A 807 14.80 -22.57 -8.98
C MET A 807 13.77 -22.05 -10.01
N LEU A 808 12.50 -21.97 -9.63
CA LEU A 808 11.44 -21.40 -10.48
C LEU A 808 11.54 -19.87 -10.60
N VAL A 809 12.00 -19.20 -9.55
CA VAL A 809 12.12 -17.73 -9.50
C VAL A 809 13.45 -17.26 -10.07
N ALA A 810 14.57 -17.90 -9.69
CA ALA A 810 15.90 -17.54 -10.20
C ALA A 810 15.99 -17.60 -11.74
N ALA A 811 15.24 -18.51 -12.35
CA ALA A 811 15.17 -18.75 -13.80
C ALA A 811 14.32 -17.73 -14.59
N LYS A 812 13.91 -16.61 -13.97
CA LYS A 812 13.46 -15.41 -14.69
C LYS A 812 14.65 -14.51 -14.99
N GLU A 813 14.76 -13.96 -16.20
CA GLU A 813 15.96 -13.22 -16.64
C GLU A 813 16.38 -12.14 -15.63
N LYS A 814 15.44 -11.28 -15.24
CA LYS A 814 15.67 -10.13 -14.33
C LYS A 814 15.37 -10.36 -12.84
N ALA A 815 15.18 -11.60 -12.39
CA ALA A 815 15.13 -11.86 -10.95
C ALA A 815 16.53 -11.72 -10.31
N GLY A 816 16.62 -11.05 -9.16
CA GLY A 816 17.84 -11.05 -8.36
C GLY A 816 18.18 -12.43 -7.80
N PHE A 817 19.46 -12.65 -7.51
CA PHE A 817 19.97 -13.84 -6.85
C PHE A 817 21.12 -13.38 -5.95
N LEU A 818 20.78 -12.97 -4.73
CA LEU A 818 21.63 -12.26 -3.80
C LEU A 818 22.01 -13.17 -2.64
N GLY A 819 23.27 -13.07 -2.18
CA GLY A 819 23.77 -13.72 -0.97
C GLY A 819 23.88 -12.73 0.19
N GLY A 820 23.88 -13.25 1.41
CA GLY A 820 24.04 -12.49 2.66
C GLY A 820 23.20 -13.06 3.80
N ASP A 821 23.48 -12.68 5.05
CA ASP A 821 22.78 -13.16 6.25
C ASP A 821 21.46 -12.40 6.44
N PHE A 822 20.37 -12.92 5.87
CA PHE A 822 19.08 -12.22 5.85
C PHE A 822 18.25 -12.42 7.14
N ASP A 823 18.67 -13.30 8.06
CA ASP A 823 17.98 -13.53 9.34
C ASP A 823 18.80 -13.36 10.63
N GLY A 824 20.09 -13.05 10.52
CA GLY A 824 20.99 -12.75 11.63
C GLY A 824 21.47 -13.99 12.39
N ASP A 825 21.37 -15.19 11.81
CA ASP A 825 21.93 -16.41 12.41
C ASP A 825 23.45 -16.53 12.24
N GLY A 826 24.06 -15.65 11.42
CA GLY A 826 25.47 -15.59 11.05
C GLY A 826 25.88 -16.63 10.02
N ARG A 827 24.97 -17.00 9.11
CA ARG A 827 25.23 -17.77 7.89
C ARG A 827 24.73 -16.95 6.71
N GLY A 828 25.41 -17.05 5.58
CA GLY A 828 24.84 -16.60 4.32
C GLY A 828 23.54 -17.35 4.01
N ASP A 829 22.56 -16.64 3.49
CA ASP A 829 21.32 -17.11 2.92
C ASP A 829 21.22 -16.68 1.45
N ILE A 830 20.10 -17.01 0.79
CA ILE A 830 19.83 -16.57 -0.59
C ILE A 830 18.47 -15.87 -0.70
N ALA A 831 18.49 -14.60 -1.16
CA ALA A 831 17.30 -13.81 -1.47
C ALA A 831 17.07 -13.69 -2.99
N GLN A 832 15.79 -13.69 -3.40
CA GLN A 832 15.39 -13.71 -4.81
C GLN A 832 14.35 -12.63 -5.16
N PRO A 833 14.73 -11.35 -5.14
CA PRO A 833 13.81 -10.27 -5.47
C PRO A 833 13.38 -10.34 -6.93
N HIS A 834 12.07 -10.47 -7.15
CA HIS A 834 11.46 -10.53 -8.49
C HIS A 834 10.13 -9.74 -8.57
N ALA A 835 9.62 -9.22 -7.44
CA ALA A 835 8.53 -8.25 -7.37
C ALA A 835 8.51 -7.55 -6.00
N PHE A 836 8.13 -6.28 -5.94
CA PHE A 836 8.07 -5.43 -4.72
C PHE A 836 7.03 -5.86 -3.66
N THR A 837 6.45 -7.06 -3.73
CA THR A 837 5.38 -7.52 -2.83
C THR A 837 5.75 -8.79 -2.06
N ARG A 838 6.61 -9.65 -2.62
CA ARG A 838 7.11 -10.88 -1.99
C ARG A 838 8.52 -11.18 -2.48
N VAL A 839 9.46 -11.25 -1.55
CA VAL A 839 10.82 -11.72 -1.82
C VAL A 839 10.99 -13.08 -1.14
N PRO A 840 11.16 -14.18 -1.91
CA PRO A 840 11.57 -15.46 -1.37
C PRO A 840 12.98 -15.34 -0.78
N VAL A 841 13.13 -15.82 0.46
CA VAL A 841 14.43 -16.02 1.11
C VAL A 841 14.53 -17.49 1.49
N SER A 842 15.71 -18.06 1.26
CA SER A 842 16.01 -19.46 1.57
C SER A 842 17.17 -19.53 2.54
N PHE A 843 16.89 -19.97 3.76
CA PHE A 843 17.81 -19.90 4.89
C PHE A 843 18.77 -21.08 4.91
N SER A 844 20.06 -20.84 5.12
CA SER A 844 21.08 -21.89 5.13
C SER A 844 20.93 -22.82 6.33
N GLN A 845 21.26 -24.10 6.12
CA GLN A 845 21.33 -25.10 7.18
C GLN A 845 22.74 -25.23 7.78
N GLY A 846 23.73 -24.53 7.23
CA GLY A 846 25.13 -24.57 7.65
C GLY A 846 25.91 -25.79 7.14
N ASP A 847 25.38 -26.47 6.12
CA ASP A 847 26.05 -27.59 5.43
C ASP A 847 26.00 -27.43 3.89
N GLY A 848 25.76 -26.18 3.43
CA GLY A 848 25.54 -25.81 2.04
C GLY A 848 24.25 -26.36 1.41
N HIS A 849 23.24 -26.68 2.21
CA HIS A 849 21.84 -26.79 1.79
C HIS A 849 21.00 -25.63 2.36
N PHE A 850 19.92 -25.28 1.67
CA PHE A 850 18.99 -24.21 2.06
C PHE A 850 17.57 -24.75 2.24
N ASN A 851 16.81 -24.16 3.17
CA ASN A 851 15.38 -24.44 3.34
C ASN A 851 14.53 -23.24 2.88
N THR A 852 13.47 -23.50 2.11
CA THR A 852 12.49 -22.47 1.74
C THR A 852 11.48 -22.28 2.89
N VAL A 853 11.51 -21.12 3.55
CA VAL A 853 10.67 -20.86 4.75
C VAL A 853 9.79 -19.60 4.62
N ALA A 854 10.21 -18.56 3.91
CA ALA A 854 9.49 -17.27 3.90
C ALA A 854 9.19 -16.72 2.49
N ASN A 855 7.94 -16.28 2.29
CA ASN A 855 7.57 -15.27 1.29
C ASN A 855 7.57 -13.92 2.02
N CYS A 856 8.73 -13.28 2.16
CA CYS A 856 8.86 -12.05 2.91
C CYS A 856 8.09 -10.91 2.23
N VAL A 857 7.09 -10.36 2.92
CA VAL A 857 6.27 -9.26 2.41
C VAL A 857 7.00 -7.94 2.64
N CYS A 858 6.94 -7.05 1.66
CA CYS A 858 7.54 -5.72 1.75
C CYS A 858 6.48 -4.71 2.23
N GLU A 859 6.68 -4.10 3.41
CA GLU A 859 5.72 -3.18 4.03
C GLU A 859 6.20 -1.72 4.03
N ALA A 860 5.25 -0.79 3.98
CA ALA A 860 5.48 0.66 4.12
C ALA A 860 4.62 1.23 5.25
N ASP A 861 5.21 2.01 6.16
CA ASP A 861 4.59 2.40 7.44
C ASP A 861 3.66 3.61 7.36
N ALA A 862 2.43 3.51 7.91
CA ALA A 862 1.68 4.61 8.56
C ALA A 862 0.38 4.16 9.29
N TYR A 863 0.25 4.49 10.59
CA TYR A 863 -0.99 4.49 11.41
C TYR A 863 -1.48 5.96 11.57
N PRO A 864 -2.76 6.29 11.90
CA PRO A 864 -3.64 5.63 12.89
C PRO A 864 -5.15 5.56 12.50
N ALA A 865 -6.13 5.08 13.28
CA ALA A 865 -6.20 4.76 14.71
C ALA A 865 -7.18 3.61 15.03
N HIS A 866 -6.83 2.74 15.98
CA HIS A 866 -7.78 1.92 16.74
C HIS A 866 -7.59 2.14 18.26
N PRO A 867 -8.66 2.07 19.07
CA PRO A 867 -8.60 2.12 20.52
C PRO A 867 -8.35 0.72 21.11
N GLY A 868 -7.55 0.64 22.18
CA GLY A 868 -7.47 -0.57 23.02
C GLY A 868 -6.96 -1.83 22.31
N THR A 869 -5.66 -1.85 22.02
CA THR A 869 -4.88 -3.07 21.72
C THR A 869 -5.18 -4.14 22.78
N SER A 870 -5.79 -5.27 22.41
CA SER A 870 -6.67 -5.98 23.35
C SER A 870 -6.07 -7.26 23.94
N ILE A 871 -5.32 -7.10 25.03
CA ILE A 871 -4.90 -8.17 25.95
C ILE A 871 -5.34 -7.84 27.38
N ALA A 872 -5.73 -8.85 28.17
CA ALA A 872 -6.10 -8.72 29.57
C ALA A 872 -5.60 -9.93 30.39
N ALA A 873 -5.27 -9.70 31.66
CA ALA A 873 -4.86 -10.74 32.59
C ALA A 873 -5.67 -10.67 33.90
N SER A 874 -5.79 -11.79 34.59
CA SER A 874 -6.38 -11.88 35.95
C SER A 874 -6.01 -13.20 36.63
N VAL A 875 -5.97 -13.21 37.97
CA VAL A 875 -5.71 -14.42 38.76
C VAL A 875 -7.02 -15.02 39.28
N GLY A 876 -7.27 -16.30 39.00
CA GLY A 876 -8.45 -17.03 39.47
C GLY A 876 -8.27 -17.69 40.85
N HIS A 877 -9.33 -18.32 41.38
CA HIS A 877 -9.34 -18.98 42.69
C HIS A 877 -8.29 -20.10 42.86
N ASP A 878 -7.80 -20.67 41.76
CA ASP A 878 -6.71 -21.66 41.73
C ASP A 878 -5.29 -21.03 41.83
N GLY A 879 -5.23 -19.71 42.00
CA GLY A 879 -3.99 -18.92 42.02
C GLY A 879 -3.29 -18.84 40.66
N ARG A 880 -3.89 -19.35 39.58
CA ARG A 880 -3.27 -19.31 38.25
C ARG A 880 -3.66 -18.04 37.53
N MET A 881 -2.67 -17.36 36.96
CA MET A 881 -2.94 -16.28 36.04
C MET A 881 -3.54 -16.82 34.74
N ARG A 882 -4.59 -16.14 34.27
CA ARG A 882 -5.26 -16.33 32.99
C ARG A 882 -4.98 -15.11 32.12
N VAL A 883 -4.80 -15.33 30.84
CA VAL A 883 -4.51 -14.29 29.85
C VAL A 883 -5.51 -14.44 28.72
N PHE A 884 -6.11 -13.33 28.31
CA PHE A 884 -7.10 -13.23 27.25
C PHE A 884 -6.60 -12.25 26.20
N GLY A 885 -6.67 -12.62 24.93
CA GLY A 885 -6.24 -11.78 23.81
C GLY A 885 -7.27 -11.78 22.68
N VAL A 886 -7.24 -10.77 21.82
CA VAL A 886 -8.06 -10.72 20.60
C VAL A 886 -7.15 -10.80 19.37
N ASP A 887 -7.49 -11.65 18.40
CA ASP A 887 -6.74 -11.78 17.14
C ASP A 887 -7.19 -10.79 16.04
N GLN A 888 -6.43 -10.73 14.95
CA GLN A 888 -6.77 -9.88 13.81
C GLN A 888 -8.18 -10.17 13.22
N ALA A 889 -8.67 -11.41 13.33
CA ALA A 889 -9.99 -11.87 12.88
C ALA A 889 -11.13 -11.67 13.90
N GLU A 890 -10.87 -10.97 15.02
CA GLU A 890 -11.84 -10.67 16.09
C GLU A 890 -12.24 -11.89 16.95
N GLY A 891 -11.45 -12.96 16.84
CA GLY A 891 -11.46 -14.11 17.74
C GLY A 891 -10.90 -13.75 19.11
N VAL A 892 -11.61 -14.11 20.18
CA VAL A 892 -11.07 -14.07 21.55
C VAL A 892 -10.33 -15.38 21.80
N TRP A 893 -9.09 -15.30 22.24
CA TRP A 893 -8.25 -16.41 22.63
C TRP A 893 -7.95 -16.34 24.12
N HIS A 894 -7.79 -17.49 24.76
CA HIS A 894 -7.41 -17.57 26.16
C HIS A 894 -6.29 -18.58 26.41
N THR A 895 -5.44 -18.28 27.39
CA THR A 895 -4.45 -19.20 27.97
C THR A 895 -4.37 -19.01 29.49
N ARG A 896 -3.62 -19.89 30.17
CA ARG A 896 -3.41 -19.90 31.62
C ARG A 896 -2.03 -20.45 31.96
N GLN A 897 -1.49 -20.09 33.13
CA GLN A 897 -0.29 -20.74 33.66
C GLN A 897 -0.49 -22.25 33.86
N VAL A 898 0.53 -23.07 33.57
CA VAL A 898 0.47 -24.53 33.72
C VAL A 898 0.39 -24.98 35.18
N SER A 899 0.88 -24.15 36.11
CA SER A 899 0.70 -24.23 37.56
C SER A 899 0.75 -22.83 38.16
N THR A 900 0.26 -22.67 39.40
CA THR A 900 0.28 -21.42 40.17
C THR A 900 1.70 -20.84 40.22
N GLY A 901 1.88 -19.57 39.83
CA GLY A 901 3.20 -18.91 39.79
C GLY A 901 4.15 -19.42 38.70
N SER A 902 3.67 -20.19 37.72
CA SER A 902 4.52 -20.70 36.63
C SER A 902 4.75 -19.66 35.54
N GLU A 903 6.01 -19.48 35.16
CA GLU A 903 6.40 -18.68 33.99
C GLU A 903 6.04 -19.33 32.64
N THR A 904 5.42 -20.51 32.63
CA THR A 904 4.99 -21.20 31.40
C THR A 904 3.47 -21.23 31.32
N VAL A 905 2.92 -20.78 30.19
CA VAL A 905 1.50 -20.85 29.87
C VAL A 905 1.15 -22.11 29.09
N ALA A 906 -0.12 -22.49 29.12
CA ALA A 906 -0.69 -23.55 28.30
C ALA A 906 -0.81 -23.11 26.83
N PRO A 907 -1.05 -24.04 25.88
CA PRO A 907 -1.49 -23.68 24.53
C PRO A 907 -2.75 -22.81 24.58
N TRP A 908 -2.86 -21.87 23.64
CA TRP A 908 -4.03 -21.00 23.53
C TRP A 908 -5.22 -21.76 22.97
N THR A 909 -6.41 -21.42 23.47
CA THR A 909 -7.69 -22.00 23.03
C THR A 909 -8.70 -20.90 22.65
N PRO A 910 -9.58 -21.14 21.65
CA PRO A 910 -10.61 -20.17 21.28
C PRO A 910 -11.68 -20.01 22.38
N GLY A 911 -12.08 -18.76 22.65
CA GLY A 911 -13.08 -18.37 23.65
C GLY A 911 -14.23 -17.47 23.13
N GLY A 912 -14.24 -17.10 21.85
CA GLY A 912 -15.31 -16.30 21.24
C GLY A 912 -14.92 -15.66 19.92
N SER A 913 -15.83 -14.88 19.32
CA SER A 913 -15.58 -14.12 18.09
C SER A 913 -16.30 -12.76 18.07
N ASN A 914 -15.96 -11.93 17.09
CA ASN A 914 -16.47 -10.57 16.84
C ASN A 914 -16.15 -9.54 17.94
N GLN A 915 -15.12 -9.75 18.77
CA GLN A 915 -14.74 -8.79 19.83
C GLN A 915 -13.58 -7.88 19.39
N ARG A 916 -13.52 -6.67 19.97
CA ARG A 916 -12.44 -5.67 19.71
C ARG A 916 -11.59 -5.34 20.92
N THR A 917 -12.19 -5.27 22.10
CA THR A 917 -11.52 -4.95 23.37
C THR A 917 -11.99 -5.93 24.44
N VAL A 918 -11.09 -6.39 25.31
CA VAL A 918 -11.39 -7.24 26.46
C VAL A 918 -10.82 -6.66 27.75
N ALA A 919 -11.48 -6.91 28.88
CA ALA A 919 -10.95 -6.70 30.21
C ALA A 919 -11.42 -7.83 31.14
N SER A 920 -10.54 -8.28 32.04
CA SER A 920 -10.82 -9.37 32.98
C SER A 920 -10.53 -8.96 34.41
N GLN A 921 -11.36 -9.39 35.35
CA GLN A 921 -11.10 -9.25 36.78
C GLN A 921 -11.77 -10.41 37.52
N ALA A 922 -11.17 -10.89 38.61
CA ALA A 922 -11.78 -11.91 39.43
C ALA A 922 -12.93 -11.34 40.29
N ASN A 923 -13.95 -12.14 40.54
CA ASN A 923 -15.04 -11.89 41.47
C ASN A 923 -14.62 -12.18 42.93
N ALA A 924 -15.49 -11.84 43.88
CA ALA A 924 -15.30 -12.11 45.31
C ALA A 924 -15.01 -13.58 45.65
N ASP A 925 -15.56 -14.52 44.87
CA ASP A 925 -15.37 -15.96 44.98
C ASP A 925 -14.15 -16.51 44.20
N GLY A 926 -13.43 -15.64 43.48
CA GLY A 926 -12.29 -16.01 42.64
C GLY A 926 -12.65 -16.62 41.27
N THR A 927 -13.91 -16.60 40.85
CA THR A 927 -14.28 -16.83 39.44
C THR A 927 -13.83 -15.62 38.60
N VAL A 928 -13.47 -15.81 37.33
CA VAL A 928 -13.03 -14.68 36.47
C VAL A 928 -14.19 -14.14 35.65
N ALA A 929 -14.51 -12.86 35.82
CA ALA A 929 -15.42 -12.15 34.94
C ALA A 929 -14.62 -11.58 33.76
N LEU A 930 -15.05 -11.89 32.54
CA LEU A 930 -14.50 -11.33 31.30
C LEU A 930 -15.56 -10.43 30.65
N PHE A 931 -15.15 -9.22 30.30
CA PHE A 931 -15.95 -8.22 29.60
C PHE A 931 -15.33 -7.95 28.25
N ALA A 932 -16.15 -7.77 27.22
CA ALA A 932 -15.68 -7.42 25.89
C ALA A 932 -16.64 -6.50 25.17
N ALA A 933 -16.14 -5.71 24.20
CA ALA A 933 -17.00 -4.95 23.29
C ALA A 933 -16.71 -5.31 21.82
N ASP A 934 -17.78 -5.42 21.03
CA ASP A 934 -17.73 -5.82 19.62
C ASP A 934 -17.38 -4.67 18.66
N VAL A 935 -17.37 -4.95 17.35
CA VAL A 935 -17.12 -3.95 16.30
C VAL A 935 -18.11 -2.79 16.31
N SER A 936 -19.36 -3.04 16.72
CA SER A 936 -20.41 -2.04 16.83
C SER A 936 -20.36 -1.27 18.16
N GLY A 937 -19.43 -1.64 19.06
CA GLY A 937 -19.28 -1.08 20.40
C GLY A 937 -20.33 -1.58 21.38
N LYS A 938 -21.00 -2.70 21.09
CA LYS A 938 -21.89 -3.37 22.05
C LYS A 938 -21.08 -4.15 23.06
N LEU A 939 -21.47 -4.04 24.32
CA LEU A 939 -20.81 -4.68 25.45
C LEU A 939 -21.39 -6.08 25.69
N PHE A 940 -20.51 -7.02 26.04
CA PHE A 940 -20.84 -8.38 26.43
C PHE A 940 -20.04 -8.79 27.66
N ASN A 941 -20.54 -9.75 28.43
CA ASN A 941 -19.77 -10.43 29.47
C ASN A 941 -19.94 -11.95 29.44
N VAL A 942 -18.98 -12.63 30.07
CA VAL A 942 -19.05 -14.05 30.40
C VAL A 942 -18.42 -14.27 31.78
N GLN A 943 -19.09 -15.04 32.65
CA GLN A 943 -18.54 -15.45 33.95
C GLN A 943 -17.86 -16.82 33.79
N HIS A 944 -16.53 -16.81 33.83
CA HIS A 944 -15.72 -17.95 33.45
C HIS A 944 -15.50 -18.90 34.63
N HIS A 945 -16.48 -19.78 34.87
CA HIS A 945 -16.50 -20.66 36.04
C HIS A 945 -15.53 -21.87 35.99
N ASP A 946 -15.19 -22.43 34.81
CA ASP A 946 -14.30 -23.61 34.69
C ASP A 946 -13.64 -23.70 33.28
N PRO A 947 -12.32 -23.98 33.12
CA PRO A 947 -11.60 -23.74 31.86
C PRO A 947 -11.44 -24.99 30.99
N THR A 948 -12.52 -25.74 30.77
CA THR A 948 -12.60 -26.87 29.83
C THR A 948 -13.84 -26.87 28.93
N SER A 949 -14.81 -25.96 29.14
CA SER A 949 -16.01 -25.86 28.29
C SER A 949 -15.88 -24.74 27.26
N ASN A 950 -15.62 -25.10 25.99
CA ASN A 950 -15.47 -24.18 24.86
C ASN A 950 -16.81 -23.53 24.40
N THR A 951 -17.80 -23.42 25.28
CA THR A 951 -19.23 -23.25 24.91
C THR A 951 -20.00 -22.29 25.83
N GLN A 952 -19.33 -21.37 26.52
CA GLN A 952 -20.02 -20.35 27.32
C GLN A 952 -20.45 -19.18 26.43
N SER A 953 -21.76 -19.01 26.26
CA SER A 953 -22.32 -17.94 25.43
C SER A 953 -22.09 -16.56 26.05
N TRP A 954 -21.50 -15.66 25.28
CA TRP A 954 -21.39 -14.24 25.60
C TRP A 954 -22.77 -13.64 25.85
N THR A 955 -22.96 -13.04 27.02
CA THR A 955 -24.21 -12.41 27.43
C THR A 955 -24.18 -10.92 27.06
N PRO A 956 -25.13 -10.40 26.28
CA PRO A 956 -25.19 -8.96 25.97
C PRO A 956 -25.44 -8.14 27.23
N MET A 957 -24.71 -7.03 27.36
CA MET A 957 -24.88 -6.04 28.42
C MET A 957 -25.38 -4.71 27.86
N ALA A 958 -26.13 -3.95 28.66
CA ALA A 958 -26.50 -2.58 28.31
C ALA A 958 -25.23 -1.69 28.17
N THR A 959 -25.15 -0.93 27.09
CA THR A 959 -24.11 0.08 26.81
C THR A 959 -24.49 1.47 27.34
N PRO A 960 -23.54 2.40 27.54
CA PRO A 960 -23.85 3.77 27.97
C PRO A 960 -24.46 4.61 26.84
N GLU A 961 -25.68 5.12 27.02
CA GLU A 961 -26.36 6.14 26.18
C GLU A 961 -26.26 5.96 24.63
N ASP A 962 -26.29 4.73 24.13
CA ASP A 962 -26.07 4.36 22.72
C ASP A 962 -24.67 4.72 22.15
N GLY A 963 -23.71 5.05 23.02
CA GLY A 963 -22.32 5.28 22.67
C GLY A 963 -21.60 4.00 22.24
N ARG A 964 -20.80 4.08 21.16
CA ARG A 964 -19.92 3.00 20.70
C ARG A 964 -18.77 2.83 21.68
N VAL A 965 -18.78 1.77 22.48
CA VAL A 965 -17.70 1.45 23.42
C VAL A 965 -16.41 1.20 22.64
N THR A 966 -15.32 1.84 23.07
CA THR A 966 -14.00 1.78 22.42
C THR A 966 -12.95 1.06 23.25
N SER A 967 -13.08 1.08 24.57
CA SER A 967 -12.18 0.41 25.52
C SER A 967 -12.93 0.16 26.81
N VAL A 968 -12.66 -0.99 27.44
CA VAL A 968 -13.23 -1.39 28.73
C VAL A 968 -12.13 -1.64 29.75
N ALA A 969 -12.43 -1.39 31.02
CA ALA A 969 -11.57 -1.76 32.16
C ALA A 969 -12.45 -2.15 33.35
N VAL A 970 -11.97 -3.04 34.22
CA VAL A 970 -12.72 -3.49 35.40
C VAL A 970 -11.80 -3.62 36.62
N ALA A 971 -12.23 -3.05 37.74
CA ALA A 971 -11.54 -3.11 39.03
C ALA A 971 -12.50 -3.60 40.13
N ARG A 972 -11.98 -4.01 41.28
CA ARG A 972 -12.78 -4.54 42.40
C ARG A 972 -12.78 -3.57 43.58
N ASN A 973 -13.95 -3.08 43.98
CA ASN A 973 -14.10 -2.27 45.19
C ASN A 973 -13.68 -3.04 46.45
N ALA A 974 -13.31 -2.32 47.51
CA ALA A 974 -12.94 -2.91 48.81
C ALA A 974 -14.05 -3.76 49.46
N ASP A 975 -15.31 -3.58 49.05
CA ASP A 975 -16.46 -4.41 49.48
C ASP A 975 -16.71 -5.67 48.62
N GLY A 976 -15.81 -5.95 47.67
CA GLY A 976 -15.85 -7.13 46.80
C GLY A 976 -16.62 -6.96 45.49
N ARG A 977 -17.34 -5.84 45.29
CA ARG A 977 -18.12 -5.59 44.06
C ARG A 977 -17.23 -5.19 42.89
N LEU A 978 -17.51 -5.74 41.70
CA LEU A 978 -16.87 -5.25 40.47
C LEU A 978 -17.38 -3.86 40.07
N GLN A 979 -16.46 -3.03 39.59
CA GLN A 979 -16.68 -1.72 39.00
C GLN A 979 -16.20 -1.77 37.54
N LEU A 980 -17.11 -1.62 36.59
CA LEU A 980 -16.83 -1.63 35.16
C LEU A 980 -16.73 -0.19 34.64
N PHE A 981 -15.75 0.06 33.78
CA PHE A 981 -15.51 1.32 33.10
C PHE A 981 -15.56 1.12 31.59
N ALA A 982 -16.12 2.11 30.88
CA ALA A 982 -16.16 2.13 29.43
C ALA A 982 -15.80 3.54 28.91
N ALA A 983 -14.86 3.60 27.97
CA ALA A 983 -14.73 4.74 27.08
C ALA A 983 -15.72 4.60 25.92
N THR A 984 -16.40 5.68 25.54
CA THR A 984 -17.31 5.71 24.38
C THR A 984 -16.90 6.77 23.36
N THR A 985 -17.13 6.42 22.10
CA THR A 985 -17.20 7.38 20.98
C THR A 985 -18.64 7.47 20.48
N HIS A 986 -19.03 8.64 19.98
CA HIS A 986 -20.35 8.87 19.41
C HIS A 986 -20.22 9.96 18.33
N SER A 987 -21.11 9.97 17.33
CA SER A 987 -21.10 10.95 16.23
C SER A 987 -21.25 12.38 16.74
N THR A 988 -22.15 12.57 17.72
CA THR A 988 -22.30 13.83 18.45
C THR A 988 -21.34 13.91 19.64
N SER A 989 -20.72 15.07 19.84
CA SER A 989 -19.65 15.30 20.84
C SER A 989 -20.10 15.12 22.29
N THR A 990 -21.38 15.34 22.60
CA THR A 990 -21.94 15.36 23.96
C THR A 990 -22.05 13.97 24.61
N LYS A 991 -22.19 12.91 23.81
CA LYS A 991 -22.35 11.52 24.28
C LYS A 991 -21.04 10.71 24.37
N ALA A 992 -19.96 11.20 23.75
CA ALA A 992 -18.63 10.62 23.93
C ALA A 992 -18.12 10.91 25.37
N GLY A 993 -17.42 9.96 25.99
CA GLY A 993 -16.91 10.17 27.34
C GLY A 993 -16.43 8.90 28.05
N VAL A 994 -16.26 9.02 29.36
CA VAL A 994 -15.89 7.92 30.26
C VAL A 994 -17.07 7.63 31.18
N TRP A 995 -17.43 6.36 31.28
CA TRP A 995 -18.61 5.89 32.00
C TRP A 995 -18.22 4.81 33.00
N THR A 996 -18.95 4.74 34.11
CA THR A 996 -18.81 3.67 35.09
C THR A 996 -20.14 3.08 35.48
N ARG A 997 -20.14 1.80 35.85
CA ARG A 997 -21.22 1.13 36.58
C ARG A 997 -20.60 0.11 37.52
N ARG A 998 -21.37 -0.40 38.48
CA ARG A 998 -20.90 -1.40 39.44
C ARG A 998 -21.93 -2.50 39.66
N GLU A 999 -21.51 -3.62 40.21
CA GLU A 999 -22.46 -4.61 40.71
C GLU A 999 -23.34 -4.02 41.84
N THR A 1000 -24.57 -4.50 41.96
CA THR A 1000 -25.45 -4.13 43.07
C THR A 1000 -24.99 -4.76 44.39
N SER A 1001 -24.50 -5.99 44.33
CA SER A 1001 -23.86 -6.75 45.40
C SER A 1001 -22.79 -7.69 44.81
N ALA A 1002 -21.77 -8.04 45.59
CA ALA A 1002 -20.57 -8.71 45.06
C ALA A 1002 -20.90 -10.09 44.47
N GLY A 1003 -20.48 -10.32 43.22
CA GLY A 1003 -20.72 -11.58 42.49
C GLY A 1003 -22.18 -11.84 42.11
N SER A 1004 -23.05 -10.84 42.20
CA SER A 1004 -24.47 -10.98 41.81
C SER A 1004 -24.69 -11.04 40.30
N GLY A 1005 -23.74 -10.54 39.50
CA GLY A 1005 -23.93 -10.36 38.07
C GLY A 1005 -24.98 -9.31 37.68
N THR A 1006 -25.62 -8.64 38.65
CA THR A 1006 -26.58 -7.56 38.44
C THR A 1006 -25.92 -6.20 38.69
N TRP A 1007 -26.20 -5.23 37.82
CA TRP A 1007 -25.41 -4.00 37.72
C TRP A 1007 -26.27 -2.73 37.87
N SER A 1008 -25.69 -1.68 38.45
CA SER A 1008 -26.25 -0.33 38.46
C SER A 1008 -26.42 0.22 37.04
N ASP A 1009 -27.17 1.31 36.90
CA ASP A 1009 -27.14 2.13 35.69
C ASP A 1009 -25.73 2.69 35.43
N TRP A 1010 -25.50 3.14 34.19
CA TRP A 1010 -24.29 3.83 33.79
C TRP A 1010 -24.29 5.28 34.31
N VAL A 1011 -23.17 5.67 34.91
CA VAL A 1011 -22.91 7.03 35.39
C VAL A 1011 -21.73 7.60 34.62
N ARG A 1012 -21.87 8.80 34.05
CA ARG A 1012 -20.78 9.51 33.36
C ARG A 1012 -19.80 10.08 34.38
N ILE A 1013 -18.50 9.93 34.12
CA ILE A 1013 -17.43 10.49 34.95
C ILE A 1013 -16.87 11.74 34.26
N GLY A 1014 -16.87 12.88 34.95
CA GLY A 1014 -16.31 14.14 34.48
C GLY A 1014 -17.22 14.95 33.54
N SER A 1015 -16.78 16.17 33.20
CA SER A 1015 -17.51 17.09 32.32
C SER A 1015 -17.39 16.73 30.83
N THR A 1016 -18.13 17.41 29.96
CA THR A 1016 -18.27 17.05 28.54
C THR A 1016 -17.09 17.43 27.64
N VAL A 1017 -16.18 18.30 28.09
CA VAL A 1017 -15.28 19.04 27.18
C VAL A 1017 -13.90 18.38 26.96
N TYR A 1018 -13.30 17.74 27.97
CA TYR A 1018 -11.85 17.45 27.95
C TYR A 1018 -11.43 15.97 27.78
N HIS A 1019 -12.34 15.00 27.87
CA HIS A 1019 -11.97 13.57 27.91
C HIS A 1019 -12.83 12.69 26.98
N LYS A 1020 -12.65 12.86 25.66
CA LYS A 1020 -12.97 11.79 24.70
C LYS A 1020 -11.95 10.67 24.94
N GLY A 1021 -12.36 9.64 25.69
CA GLY A 1021 -11.51 8.53 26.08
C GLY A 1021 -11.19 7.60 24.90
N ARG A 1022 -9.91 7.30 24.72
CA ARG A 1022 -9.40 6.33 23.74
C ARG A 1022 -9.15 4.96 24.39
N THR A 1023 -8.55 4.95 25.58
CA THR A 1023 -8.21 3.73 26.32
C THR A 1023 -8.37 3.98 27.81
N VAL A 1024 -8.91 3.00 28.54
CA VAL A 1024 -9.08 3.05 29.99
C VAL A 1024 -8.32 1.91 30.66
N ALA A 1025 -7.75 2.16 31.84
CA ALA A 1025 -7.21 1.15 32.74
C ALA A 1025 -7.57 1.55 34.18
N ALA A 1026 -7.89 0.60 35.05
CA ALA A 1026 -8.31 0.88 36.42
C ALA A 1026 -7.81 -0.21 37.36
N GLU A 1027 -7.37 0.19 38.55
CA GLU A 1027 -6.97 -0.74 39.62
C GLU A 1027 -7.30 -0.11 40.98
N THR A 1028 -7.52 -0.95 41.98
CA THR A 1028 -7.73 -0.54 43.35
C THR A 1028 -6.38 -0.26 44.01
N ASN A 1029 -6.27 0.84 44.73
CA ASN A 1029 -5.08 1.25 45.46
C ASN A 1029 -4.99 0.54 46.83
N ALA A 1030 -3.85 0.65 47.53
CA ALA A 1030 -3.63 0.04 48.85
C ALA A 1030 -4.62 0.52 49.94
N ASP A 1031 -5.17 1.72 49.79
CA ASP A 1031 -6.17 2.30 50.69
C ASP A 1031 -7.62 1.87 50.38
N GLY A 1032 -7.83 1.03 49.35
CA GLY A 1032 -9.13 0.50 48.95
C GLY A 1032 -9.93 1.38 47.98
N ARG A 1033 -9.39 2.52 47.54
CA ARG A 1033 -10.01 3.41 46.53
C ARG A 1033 -9.65 2.91 45.13
N ILE A 1034 -10.60 2.94 44.19
CA ILE A 1034 -10.29 2.70 42.77
C ILE A 1034 -9.67 3.95 42.15
N GLU A 1035 -8.57 3.73 41.42
CA GLU A 1035 -7.84 4.72 40.64
C GLU A 1035 -8.10 4.40 39.15
N LEU A 1036 -8.49 5.41 38.37
CA LEU A 1036 -8.86 5.28 36.96
C LEU A 1036 -7.91 6.11 36.11
N PHE A 1037 -7.38 5.49 35.05
CA PHE A 1037 -6.43 6.06 34.12
C PHE A 1037 -7.02 6.04 32.72
N VAL A 1038 -6.97 7.18 32.02
CA VAL A 1038 -7.62 7.36 30.72
C VAL A 1038 -6.69 8.09 29.75
N LEU A 1039 -6.38 7.45 28.63
CA LEU A 1039 -5.81 8.13 27.47
C LEU A 1039 -6.92 8.91 26.76
N ASN A 1040 -6.74 10.21 26.53
CA ASN A 1040 -7.63 10.97 25.66
C ASN A 1040 -7.27 10.75 24.17
N ASN A 1041 -8.10 11.26 23.26
CA ASN A 1041 -7.81 11.21 21.81
C ASN A 1041 -6.46 11.87 21.43
N GLY A 1042 -6.00 12.86 22.20
CA GLY A 1042 -4.70 13.51 22.07
C GLY A 1042 -3.52 12.71 22.63
N LYS A 1043 -3.71 11.43 22.96
CA LYS A 1043 -2.69 10.50 23.50
C LYS A 1043 -2.15 10.91 24.89
N GLN A 1044 -2.80 11.83 25.58
CA GLN A 1044 -2.41 12.28 26.92
C GLN A 1044 -3.07 11.40 27.98
N LEU A 1045 -2.30 11.00 28.99
CA LEU A 1045 -2.81 10.27 30.16
C LEU A 1045 -3.42 11.21 31.18
N HIS A 1046 -4.68 10.96 31.55
CA HIS A 1046 -5.38 11.62 32.64
C HIS A 1046 -5.76 10.61 33.71
N HIS A 1047 -5.78 11.06 34.96
CA HIS A 1047 -5.94 10.23 36.15
C HIS A 1047 -6.94 10.84 37.12
N LEU A 1048 -7.76 10.01 37.76
CA LEU A 1048 -8.66 10.38 38.85
C LEU A 1048 -8.92 9.18 39.78
N TRP A 1049 -9.51 9.43 40.95
CA TRP A 1049 -9.71 8.42 41.98
C TRP A 1049 -11.04 8.58 42.72
N GLN A 1050 -11.57 7.49 43.30
CA GLN A 1050 -12.66 7.57 44.26
C GLN A 1050 -12.23 8.43 45.47
N VAL A 1051 -13.10 9.32 45.95
CA VAL A 1051 -12.78 10.17 47.13
C VAL A 1051 -12.72 9.37 48.44
N ALA A 1052 -13.33 8.19 48.48
CA ALA A 1052 -13.29 7.22 49.57
C ALA A 1052 -13.56 5.81 49.02
N PRO A 1053 -13.12 4.72 49.69
CA PRO A 1053 -13.31 3.35 49.20
C PRO A 1053 -14.78 3.03 48.90
N GLY A 1054 -15.09 2.59 47.68
CA GLY A 1054 -16.46 2.26 47.26
C GLY A 1054 -17.38 3.47 47.00
N SER A 1055 -16.86 4.70 47.03
CA SER A 1055 -17.62 5.92 46.79
C SER A 1055 -18.04 6.09 45.32
N GLU A 1056 -19.16 6.78 45.10
CA GLU A 1056 -19.60 7.27 43.78
C GLU A 1056 -18.99 8.62 43.42
N ALA A 1057 -18.47 9.36 44.40
CA ALA A 1057 -17.79 10.62 44.16
C ALA A 1057 -16.32 10.36 43.78
N TRP A 1058 -15.88 11.06 42.74
CA TRP A 1058 -14.53 11.01 42.18
C TRP A 1058 -13.82 12.35 42.38
N SER A 1059 -12.49 12.32 42.33
CA SER A 1059 -11.66 13.52 42.27
C SER A 1059 -11.82 14.26 40.94
N ASP A 1060 -11.27 15.49 40.91
CA ASP A 1060 -10.96 16.14 39.64
C ASP A 1060 -9.90 15.37 38.84
N TRP A 1061 -9.86 15.62 37.54
CA TRP A 1061 -8.88 15.03 36.62
C TRP A 1061 -7.49 15.65 36.80
N THR A 1062 -6.48 14.79 36.91
CA THR A 1062 -5.06 15.16 36.95
C THR A 1062 -4.37 14.69 35.68
N LEU A 1063 -3.71 15.61 34.96
CA LEU A 1063 -2.90 15.28 33.79
C LEU A 1063 -1.57 14.63 34.22
N MET A 1064 -1.20 13.53 33.56
CA MET A 1064 0.11 12.89 33.66
C MET A 1064 0.82 13.00 32.31
N PRO A 1065 1.66 14.03 32.05
CA PRO A 1065 2.19 14.31 30.73
C PRO A 1065 3.09 13.18 30.19
N HIS A 1066 2.58 12.44 29.20
CA HIS A 1066 3.31 11.57 28.30
C HIS A 1066 2.40 11.22 27.11
N ALA A 1067 2.98 11.03 25.93
CA ALA A 1067 2.22 10.64 24.73
C ALA A 1067 2.18 9.11 24.62
N LEU A 1068 1.02 8.52 24.90
CA LEU A 1068 0.82 7.07 25.02
C LEU A 1068 -0.35 6.58 24.15
N THR A 1069 -0.26 5.34 23.69
CA THR A 1069 -1.20 4.66 22.78
C THR A 1069 -1.92 3.50 23.44
N SER A 1070 -1.28 2.81 24.40
CA SER A 1070 -1.89 1.81 25.27
C SER A 1070 -1.46 2.02 26.73
N ILE A 1071 -2.27 1.56 27.69
CA ILE A 1071 -2.02 1.66 29.14
C ILE A 1071 -2.51 0.43 29.89
N ALA A 1072 -1.76 0.05 30.92
CA ALA A 1072 -2.14 -0.93 31.94
C ALA A 1072 -1.70 -0.44 33.32
N VAL A 1073 -2.32 -0.94 34.38
CA VAL A 1073 -1.93 -0.66 35.77
C VAL A 1073 -2.01 -1.95 36.58
N ALA A 1074 -1.05 -2.16 37.48
CA ALA A 1074 -1.02 -3.27 38.42
C ALA A 1074 -0.54 -2.78 39.81
N ARG A 1075 -0.68 -3.64 40.83
CA ARG A 1075 -0.25 -3.34 42.19
C ARG A 1075 1.02 -4.13 42.54
N ASN A 1076 2.04 -3.45 43.03
CA ASN A 1076 3.22 -4.10 43.61
C ASN A 1076 2.84 -4.85 44.91
N SER A 1077 3.63 -5.86 45.28
CA SER A 1077 3.51 -6.56 46.59
C SER A 1077 3.60 -5.64 47.80
N ASP A 1078 4.29 -4.50 47.69
CA ASP A 1078 4.37 -3.47 48.74
C ASP A 1078 3.11 -2.57 48.82
N GLY A 1079 2.19 -2.68 47.86
CA GLY A 1079 0.95 -1.92 47.76
C GLY A 1079 1.01 -0.70 46.83
N ARG A 1080 2.15 -0.35 46.23
CA ARG A 1080 2.26 0.76 45.27
C ARG A 1080 1.65 0.40 43.92
N LEU A 1081 0.84 1.29 43.35
CA LEU A 1081 0.41 1.16 41.96
C LEU A 1081 1.55 1.49 40.99
N GLU A 1082 1.58 0.76 39.89
CA GLU A 1082 2.53 0.94 38.79
C GLU A 1082 1.80 0.89 37.45
N ILE A 1083 2.02 1.91 36.65
CA ILE A 1083 1.42 2.14 35.34
C ILE A 1083 2.45 1.74 34.28
N PHE A 1084 2.01 0.95 33.31
CA PHE A 1084 2.76 0.61 32.11
C PHE A 1084 2.05 1.23 30.92
N GLY A 1085 2.81 1.75 29.96
CA GLY A 1085 2.25 2.33 28.75
C GLY A 1085 3.15 2.16 27.54
N THR A 1086 2.54 2.06 26.37
CA THR A 1086 3.24 2.07 25.08
C THR A 1086 3.00 3.38 24.36
N ASN A 1087 3.88 3.78 23.45
CA ASN A 1087 3.70 4.96 22.60
C ASN A 1087 3.69 4.60 21.11
N ASP A 1088 3.59 5.61 20.23
CA ASP A 1088 3.58 5.38 18.78
C ASP A 1088 4.87 4.72 18.26
N LYS A 1089 6.01 4.94 18.93
CA LYS A 1089 7.33 4.33 18.63
C LYS A 1089 7.48 2.89 19.16
N THR A 1090 6.43 2.31 19.73
CA THR A 1090 6.43 0.99 20.41
C THR A 1090 7.35 0.91 21.65
N GLU A 1091 7.74 2.06 22.20
CA GLU A 1091 8.51 2.11 23.45
C GLU A 1091 7.61 1.79 24.64
N LEU A 1092 8.10 0.92 25.52
CA LEU A 1092 7.46 0.54 26.77
C LEU A 1092 7.97 1.44 27.90
N TRP A 1093 7.06 2.17 28.54
CA TRP A 1093 7.32 3.08 29.64
C TRP A 1093 6.64 2.61 30.93
N GLN A 1094 7.29 2.81 32.07
CA GLN A 1094 6.76 2.51 33.41
C GLN A 1094 6.77 3.77 34.31
N ARG A 1095 5.81 3.85 35.24
CA ARG A 1095 5.68 4.92 36.25
C ARG A 1095 4.99 4.39 37.50
N TRP A 1096 5.56 4.63 38.68
CA TRP A 1096 5.07 4.05 39.95
C TRP A 1096 4.75 5.10 41.01
N GLN A 1097 3.84 4.79 41.93
CA GLN A 1097 3.68 5.55 43.17
C GLN A 1097 4.97 5.48 44.00
N THR A 1098 5.36 6.57 44.66
CA THR A 1098 6.57 6.61 45.48
C THR A 1098 6.41 5.92 46.84
N SER A 1099 5.18 5.79 47.33
CA SER A 1099 4.80 5.00 48.51
C SER A 1099 3.35 4.52 48.37
N PRO A 1100 2.93 3.42 49.03
CA PRO A 1100 1.58 2.86 48.88
C PRO A 1100 0.50 3.90 49.20
N GLY A 1101 -0.53 4.01 48.36
CA GLY A 1101 -1.61 4.99 48.55
C GLY A 1101 -1.23 6.45 48.26
N SER A 1102 -0.01 6.76 47.80
CA SER A 1102 0.41 8.15 47.61
C SER A 1102 -0.15 8.78 46.34
N ALA A 1103 -0.44 10.09 46.42
CA ALA A 1103 -0.67 10.96 45.26
C ALA A 1103 0.63 11.31 44.51
N THR A 1104 1.81 11.02 45.06
CA THR A 1104 3.12 11.29 44.43
C THR A 1104 3.62 10.09 43.62
N TRP A 1105 4.00 10.36 42.37
CA TRP A 1105 4.46 9.38 41.39
C TRP A 1105 5.91 9.67 40.96
N SER A 1106 6.59 8.64 40.47
CA SER A 1106 7.90 8.74 39.82
C SER A 1106 7.87 9.58 38.54
N GLY A 1107 9.05 9.84 37.97
CA GLY A 1107 9.15 10.14 36.53
C GLY A 1107 8.74 8.92 35.68
N TRP A 1108 8.52 9.15 34.39
CA TRP A 1108 8.43 8.05 33.42
C TRP A 1108 9.83 7.49 33.16
N ALA A 1109 9.95 6.16 33.16
CA ALA A 1109 11.19 5.46 32.85
C ALA A 1109 10.97 4.52 31.66
N LEU A 1110 11.87 4.55 30.68
CA LEU A 1110 11.88 3.59 29.57
C LEU A 1110 12.28 2.21 30.11
N MET A 1111 11.55 1.18 29.71
CA MET A 1111 11.67 -0.20 30.21
C MET A 1111 11.90 -1.24 29.09
N GLY A 1112 11.59 -0.87 27.84
CA GLY A 1112 11.82 -1.68 26.65
C GLY A 1112 11.34 -1.00 25.37
N LYS A 1113 11.48 -1.70 24.25
CA LYS A 1113 10.96 -1.33 22.93
C LYS A 1113 10.13 -2.50 22.37
N ASN A 1114 9.58 -2.35 21.16
CA ASN A 1114 8.83 -3.37 20.42
C ASN A 1114 7.50 -3.80 21.07
N ALA A 1115 6.93 -2.98 21.96
CA ALA A 1115 5.62 -3.20 22.57
C ALA A 1115 4.58 -2.23 21.99
N ARG A 1116 3.57 -2.76 21.30
CA ARG A 1116 2.42 -1.98 20.80
C ARG A 1116 1.28 -1.95 21.82
N SER A 1117 1.06 -3.08 22.49
CA SER A 1117 0.08 -3.28 23.56
C SER A 1117 0.74 -3.61 24.89
N VAL A 1118 0.03 -3.35 26.00
CA VAL A 1118 0.37 -3.85 27.35
C VAL A 1118 -0.86 -4.30 28.13
N ALA A 1119 -0.69 -5.33 28.96
CA ALA A 1119 -1.52 -5.62 30.13
C ALA A 1119 -0.61 -5.99 31.30
N ALA A 1120 -0.99 -5.67 32.53
CA ALA A 1120 -0.23 -6.01 33.72
C ALA A 1120 -1.16 -6.54 34.81
N GLU A 1121 -0.70 -7.50 35.60
CA GLU A 1121 -1.46 -8.04 36.73
C GLU A 1121 -0.50 -8.58 37.81
N THR A 1122 -0.96 -8.59 39.05
CA THR A 1122 -0.27 -9.14 40.21
C THR A 1122 -0.46 -10.66 40.25
N ASN A 1123 0.61 -11.43 40.11
CA ASN A 1123 0.61 -12.89 40.22
C ASN A 1123 0.34 -13.33 41.68
N ALA A 1124 -0.04 -14.60 41.87
CA ALA A 1124 -0.38 -15.13 43.20
C ALA A 1124 0.80 -15.14 44.20
N ASP A 1125 2.03 -14.95 43.73
CA ASP A 1125 3.25 -14.78 44.53
C ASP A 1125 3.59 -13.31 44.84
N GLY A 1126 2.75 -12.36 44.41
CA GLY A 1126 2.89 -10.92 44.67
C GLY A 1126 3.77 -10.16 43.66
N ARG A 1127 4.32 -10.82 42.65
CA ARG A 1127 5.11 -10.17 41.59
C ARG A 1127 4.18 -9.65 40.49
N ILE A 1128 4.52 -8.52 39.87
CA ILE A 1128 3.82 -8.06 38.66
C ILE A 1128 4.29 -8.90 37.47
N GLU A 1129 3.34 -9.47 36.74
CA GLU A 1129 3.50 -9.96 35.37
C GLU A 1129 3.11 -8.83 34.42
N LEU A 1130 3.99 -8.51 33.47
CA LEU A 1130 3.74 -7.59 32.38
C LEU A 1130 3.67 -8.37 31.07
N PHE A 1131 2.52 -8.30 30.43
CA PHE A 1131 2.26 -8.81 29.09
C PHE A 1131 2.39 -7.68 28.07
N SER A 1132 2.96 -7.98 26.91
CA SER A 1132 3.06 -7.05 25.79
C SER A 1132 2.74 -7.76 24.47
N VAL A 1133 1.99 -7.09 23.61
CA VAL A 1133 1.82 -7.51 22.21
C VAL A 1133 2.69 -6.62 21.34
N THR A 1134 3.48 -7.21 20.44
CA THR A 1134 4.30 -6.45 19.49
C THR A 1134 3.46 -5.83 18.39
N GLN A 1135 4.07 -4.97 17.56
CA GLN A 1135 3.41 -4.44 16.36
C GLN A 1135 3.03 -5.52 15.33
N TYR A 1136 3.58 -6.73 15.45
CA TYR A 1136 3.30 -7.89 14.62
C TYR A 1136 2.23 -8.83 15.21
N GLY A 1137 1.63 -8.47 16.35
CA GLY A 1137 0.65 -9.31 17.03
C GLY A 1137 1.24 -10.46 17.86
N THR A 1138 2.56 -10.54 18.03
CA THR A 1138 3.17 -11.61 18.84
C THR A 1138 3.09 -11.27 20.33
N GLY A 1139 2.61 -12.23 21.12
CA GLY A 1139 2.44 -12.07 22.57
C GLY A 1139 3.67 -12.48 23.38
N TRP A 1140 4.09 -11.61 24.29
CA TRP A 1140 5.22 -11.83 25.20
C TRP A 1140 4.83 -11.48 26.64
N HIS A 1141 5.54 -12.03 27.62
CA HIS A 1141 5.48 -11.58 29.00
C HIS A 1141 6.86 -11.49 29.65
N ARG A 1142 6.94 -10.73 30.74
CA ARG A 1142 8.07 -10.66 31.67
C ARG A 1142 7.56 -10.34 33.07
N TRP A 1143 8.34 -10.69 34.08
CA TRP A 1143 7.94 -10.60 35.48
C TRP A 1143 8.93 -9.79 36.31
N GLN A 1144 8.44 -9.18 37.38
CA GLN A 1144 9.28 -8.55 38.38
C GLN A 1144 10.15 -9.62 39.07
N LYS A 1145 11.42 -9.28 39.36
CA LYS A 1145 12.35 -10.16 40.10
C LYS A 1145 12.30 -9.86 41.61
N PRO A 1146 12.39 -10.88 42.49
CA PRO A 1146 12.44 -10.65 43.95
C PRO A 1146 13.59 -9.76 44.43
N THR A 1147 14.68 -9.68 43.67
CA THR A 1147 15.87 -8.83 43.94
C THR A 1147 15.73 -7.40 43.41
N GLY A 1148 14.56 -7.03 42.87
CA GLY A 1148 14.37 -5.82 42.07
C GLY A 1148 14.74 -6.02 40.59
N GLY A 1149 14.20 -5.14 39.74
CA GLY A 1149 14.29 -5.25 38.28
C GLY A 1149 13.34 -6.30 37.70
N TRP A 1150 13.52 -6.59 36.41
CA TRP A 1150 12.62 -7.41 35.60
C TRP A 1150 13.33 -8.60 34.95
N SER A 1151 12.58 -9.64 34.58
CA SER A 1151 13.07 -10.76 33.76
C SER A 1151 13.30 -10.37 32.30
N ASN A 1152 13.92 -11.29 31.55
CA ASN A 1152 13.94 -11.26 30.10
C ASN A 1152 12.54 -11.61 29.58
N TYR A 1153 12.20 -11.14 28.38
CA TYR A 1153 10.94 -11.50 27.75
C TYR A 1153 10.88 -13.00 27.44
N LYS A 1154 9.67 -13.56 27.57
CA LYS A 1154 9.34 -14.94 27.18
C LYS A 1154 8.09 -14.93 26.32
N SER A 1155 8.09 -15.72 25.25
CA SER A 1155 6.95 -15.82 24.34
C SER A 1155 5.76 -16.51 25.01
N LEU A 1156 4.55 -16.04 24.69
CA LEU A 1156 3.28 -16.66 25.08
C LEU A 1156 2.84 -17.75 24.10
N GLY A 1157 3.54 -17.96 22.99
CA GLY A 1157 3.12 -18.87 21.91
C GLY A 1157 2.16 -18.23 20.90
N ASN A 1158 1.66 -19.04 19.95
CA ASN A 1158 0.95 -18.56 18.76
C ASN A 1158 -0.58 -18.48 18.98
N PRO A 1159 -1.10 -17.28 19.23
CA PRO A 1159 -2.02 -16.66 18.27
C PRO A 1159 -1.53 -15.27 17.84
N HIS A 1160 -1.80 -14.90 16.58
CA HIS A 1160 -1.54 -13.57 16.04
C HIS A 1160 -2.54 -12.55 16.59
N LEU A 1161 -2.24 -11.98 17.76
CA LEU A 1161 -3.06 -10.98 18.44
C LEU A 1161 -3.13 -9.66 17.65
N ARG A 1162 -4.08 -8.79 18.00
CA ARG A 1162 -4.17 -7.43 17.43
C ARG A 1162 -3.01 -6.57 17.95
N PRO A 1163 -2.24 -5.92 17.05
CA PRO A 1163 -1.27 -4.89 17.42
C PRO A 1163 -1.89 -3.76 18.24
#